data_AF-A0A327MDA0-F1
#
_entry.id   AF-A0A327MDA0-F1
#
_cell.length_a   1.000
_cell.length_b   1.000
_cell.length_c   1.000
_cell.angle_alpha   90.00
_cell.angle_beta   90.00
_cell.angle_gamma   90.00
#
_symmetry.space_group_name_H-M   'P 1'
#
loop_
_entity.id
_entity.type
_entity.pdbx_description
1 polymer ?
#
loop_
_entity_poly.entity_id
_entity_poly.type
_entity_poly.pdbx_seq_one_letter_code
_entity_poly.pdbx_strand_id
1 'polypeptide(L)'
;MLLRVAPWLPRSAPQTLLALRGSGCALTLSVSDAGFAVEASHGDQAARCATAAPPHPRSWYEIAVTLGEGRLTLSQRPLQRIWGARDAGAAEAALPPADWSGETTITVAASPEATAHFNGRIEDPLLLRGTPRVTLDDPEALLASGRVAAWWDFSERMEGEAILDRGAAGLHGGLVNMPARAVKGSRWTGAEHAWRHAPRHYAAIHFHEDDLEDCRWATDFTVPIPEDMPSGVYAVRLTCGEHWDMIPFFVLPPKGVARAPIAYLANTFTCQVYANYRRPEFPEDHRRKRQAWGAFDWCGNLVTEYGLSTYNTHVDGSGIHLSSRLRPILNLRPGFVAVPDPVGSGLRHLPADSHLTDWLEEKGFAFDVITDEDLDEEGLDLLARYKCVVTGSHPEYHTPGTLDALQAYVSGGGRLAYLGGNGFYWKVARRRDRPHLLEIRRAEGGIRAWAAETGEYYNQLDGTLGGLWRRNGRPPQLLCGVGFSGQGKFEGSHYRAMPGATDPRAAWILDGTGIVPGDTFGGFGLSGGGAAGFELDRADPLLGTPPNAVILARSEGHQDHFVTVPEELLTHLTTVTGETPEALIRAEIVYFETRQGGAVFSTGSITFCGSLSHAGYANPISRMLENVLTRFQA
;
A
#
# COMPACT_ATOMS: atom_id res chain seq x y z
N MET A 1 -17.63 29.39 -14.96
CA MET A 1 -16.97 28.24 -14.29
C MET A 1 -16.42 28.71 -12.95
N LEU A 2 -16.56 27.88 -11.92
CA LEU A 2 -16.12 28.16 -10.56
C LEU A 2 -15.55 26.86 -9.97
N LEU A 3 -14.41 26.91 -9.31
CA LEU A 3 -13.83 25.76 -8.60
C LEU A 3 -12.96 26.22 -7.44
N ARG A 4 -12.66 25.31 -6.52
CA ARG A 4 -11.61 25.49 -5.52
C ARG A 4 -10.40 24.62 -5.85
N VAL A 5 -9.21 25.16 -5.63
CA VAL A 5 -7.96 24.49 -5.97
C VAL A 5 -6.89 24.77 -4.92
N ALA A 6 -6.08 23.76 -4.61
CA ALA A 6 -4.84 23.91 -3.84
C ALA A 6 -3.68 23.29 -4.62
N PRO A 7 -2.87 24.08 -5.35
CA PRO A 7 -1.69 23.58 -6.05
C PRO A 7 -0.66 23.03 -5.05
N TRP A 8 -0.12 21.84 -5.27
CA TRP A 8 0.94 21.27 -4.41
C TRP A 8 2.33 21.41 -5.02
N LEU A 9 2.42 21.34 -6.35
CA LEU A 9 3.67 21.49 -7.10
C LEU A 9 3.56 22.54 -8.21
N PRO A 10 3.42 23.85 -7.92
CA PRO A 10 3.52 24.89 -8.93
C PRO A 10 4.89 24.82 -9.64
N ARG A 11 4.89 24.85 -10.97
CA ARG A 11 6.09 24.83 -11.82
C ARG A 11 5.93 25.77 -13.00
N SER A 12 7.02 26.09 -13.69
CA SER A 12 6.97 27.03 -14.82
C SER A 12 6.16 26.49 -15.99
N ALA A 13 6.18 25.18 -16.22
CA ALA A 13 5.31 24.52 -17.19
C ALA A 13 3.85 24.55 -16.70
N PRO A 14 2.89 25.07 -17.49
CA PRO A 14 1.48 25.10 -17.11
C PRO A 14 0.90 23.71 -16.86
N GLN A 15 0.08 23.61 -15.82
CA GLN A 15 -0.67 22.42 -15.45
C GLN A 15 -2.16 22.70 -15.62
N THR A 16 -2.90 21.79 -16.25
CA THR A 16 -4.32 22.00 -16.57
C THR A 16 -5.19 21.64 -15.37
N LEU A 17 -6.00 22.58 -14.90
CA LEU A 17 -7.00 22.36 -13.85
C LEU A 17 -8.29 21.81 -14.43
N LEU A 18 -8.76 22.43 -15.51
CA LEU A 18 -9.98 22.05 -16.21
C LEU A 18 -9.90 22.48 -17.67
N ALA A 19 -10.24 21.59 -18.58
CA ALA A 19 -10.35 21.86 -20.02
C ALA A 19 -11.73 21.46 -20.54
N LEU A 20 -12.29 22.30 -21.41
CA LEU A 20 -13.46 22.03 -22.22
C LEU A 20 -13.02 22.00 -23.68
N ARG A 21 -13.38 20.95 -24.43
CA ARG A 21 -13.12 20.85 -25.86
C ARG A 21 -14.36 20.40 -26.61
N GLY A 22 -14.87 21.27 -27.49
CA GLY A 22 -15.95 20.98 -28.42
C GLY A 22 -15.52 21.14 -29.88
N SER A 23 -16.46 20.98 -30.80
CA SER A 23 -16.20 21.17 -32.24
C SER A 23 -16.03 22.67 -32.54
N GLY A 24 -14.80 23.13 -32.69
CA GLY A 24 -14.49 24.52 -32.99
C GLY A 24 -14.45 25.47 -31.79
N CYS A 25 -14.61 24.97 -30.56
CA CYS A 25 -14.44 25.75 -29.34
C CYS A 25 -13.57 25.02 -28.30
N ALA A 26 -12.80 25.79 -27.52
CA ALA A 26 -12.01 25.26 -26.42
C ALA A 26 -11.88 26.27 -25.29
N LEU A 27 -11.82 25.79 -24.05
CA LEU A 27 -11.47 26.59 -22.89
C LEU A 27 -10.55 25.78 -21.98
N THR A 28 -9.40 26.34 -21.61
CA THR A 28 -8.43 25.70 -20.73
C THR A 28 -8.09 26.64 -19.58
N LEU A 29 -8.36 26.19 -18.35
CA LEU A 29 -7.86 26.81 -17.12
C LEU A 29 -6.63 26.06 -16.65
N SER A 30 -5.55 26.80 -16.39
CA SER A 30 -4.26 26.27 -16.01
C SER A 30 -3.63 27.05 -14.85
N VAL A 31 -2.62 26.45 -14.23
CA VAL A 31 -1.79 27.07 -13.20
C VAL A 31 -0.31 26.84 -13.50
N SER A 32 0.52 27.86 -13.24
CA SER A 32 1.97 27.76 -13.17
C SER A 32 2.49 28.46 -11.91
N ASP A 33 3.81 28.46 -11.72
CA ASP A 33 4.47 29.26 -10.68
C ASP A 33 4.24 30.78 -10.82
N ALA A 34 3.83 31.27 -11.99
CA ALA A 34 3.55 32.68 -12.25
C ALA A 34 2.13 33.11 -11.88
N GLY A 35 1.17 32.18 -11.84
CA GLY A 35 -0.24 32.49 -11.62
C GLY A 35 -1.19 31.51 -12.30
N PHE A 36 -2.49 31.84 -12.24
CA PHE A 36 -3.52 31.12 -12.98
C PHE A 36 -3.73 31.79 -14.34
N ALA A 37 -4.02 31.00 -15.36
CA ALA A 37 -4.31 31.49 -16.71
C ALA A 37 -5.50 30.76 -17.31
N VAL A 38 -6.32 31.49 -18.05
CA VAL A 38 -7.38 30.93 -18.87
C VAL A 38 -7.19 31.31 -20.33
N GLU A 39 -7.34 30.32 -21.19
CA GLU A 39 -7.33 30.43 -22.64
C GLU A 39 -8.68 29.95 -23.15
N ALA A 40 -9.31 30.73 -24.04
CA ALA A 40 -10.58 30.37 -24.66
C ALA A 40 -10.51 30.66 -26.17
N SER A 41 -11.00 29.74 -26.99
CA SER A 41 -11.09 29.89 -28.44
C SER A 41 -12.44 29.45 -28.99
N HIS A 42 -12.86 30.09 -30.06
CA HIS A 42 -14.05 29.75 -30.85
C HIS A 42 -13.81 30.11 -32.32
N GLY A 43 -13.69 29.11 -33.20
CA GLY A 43 -13.26 29.30 -34.59
C GLY A 43 -11.88 29.97 -34.64
N ASP A 44 -11.76 31.06 -35.41
CA ASP A 44 -10.51 31.84 -35.53
C ASP A 44 -10.30 32.84 -34.37
N GLN A 45 -11.26 32.94 -33.45
CA GLN A 45 -11.17 33.86 -32.31
C GLN A 45 -10.53 33.16 -31.11
N ALA A 46 -9.59 33.84 -30.45
CA ALA A 46 -8.98 33.36 -29.23
C ALA A 46 -8.70 34.52 -28.26
N ALA A 47 -8.80 34.25 -26.97
CA ALA A 47 -8.45 35.17 -25.91
C ALA A 47 -7.72 34.44 -24.79
N ARG A 48 -6.81 35.16 -24.13
CA ARG A 48 -6.06 34.68 -22.98
C ARG A 48 -5.93 35.78 -21.95
N CYS A 49 -6.19 35.46 -20.69
CA CYS A 49 -5.86 36.33 -19.56
C CYS A 49 -5.27 35.50 -18.41
N ALA A 50 -4.41 36.13 -17.61
CA ALA A 50 -3.70 35.47 -16.52
C ALA A 50 -3.55 36.40 -15.32
N THR A 51 -3.66 35.86 -14.11
CA THR A 51 -3.40 36.62 -12.89
C THR A 51 -1.90 36.80 -12.70
N ALA A 52 -1.47 38.01 -12.32
CA ALA A 52 -0.10 38.28 -11.89
C ALA A 52 0.06 38.05 -10.37
N ALA A 53 -0.49 36.93 -9.89
CA ALA A 53 -0.60 36.58 -8.48
C ALA A 53 -0.17 35.11 -8.29
N PRO A 54 1.12 34.85 -8.07
CA PRO A 54 1.64 33.49 -7.88
C PRO A 54 0.90 32.74 -6.77
N PRO A 55 0.46 31.48 -7.00
CA PRO A 55 -0.16 30.68 -5.95
C PRO A 55 0.89 30.19 -4.96
N HIS A 56 0.53 30.13 -3.69
CA HIS A 56 1.31 29.45 -2.67
C HIS A 56 1.01 27.94 -2.69
N PRO A 57 2.04 27.08 -2.62
CA PRO A 57 1.84 25.66 -2.47
C PRO A 57 0.94 25.32 -1.27
N ARG A 58 0.07 24.32 -1.43
CA ARG A 58 -0.86 23.78 -0.44
C ARG A 58 -1.89 24.78 0.11
N SER A 59 -2.04 25.93 -0.54
CA SER A 59 -2.98 26.97 -0.14
C SER A 59 -4.23 26.93 -1.01
N TRP A 60 -5.39 27.12 -0.39
CA TRP A 60 -6.67 27.05 -1.10
C TRP A 60 -7.05 28.37 -1.78
N TYR A 61 -7.40 28.27 -3.05
CA TYR A 61 -7.90 29.36 -3.88
C TYR A 61 -9.28 29.01 -4.43
N GLU A 62 -10.17 30.00 -4.49
CA GLU A 62 -11.36 29.95 -5.33
C GLU A 62 -11.04 30.65 -6.65
N ILE A 63 -11.27 29.92 -7.75
CA ILE A 63 -11.02 30.39 -9.11
C ILE A 63 -12.34 30.52 -9.82
N ALA A 64 -12.63 31.73 -10.34
CA ALA A 64 -13.79 31.98 -11.18
C ALA A 64 -13.34 32.37 -12.58
N VAL A 65 -13.91 31.71 -13.58
CA VAL A 65 -13.76 32.06 -15.00
C VAL A 65 -15.14 32.42 -15.53
N THR A 66 -15.27 33.62 -16.09
CA THR A 66 -16.50 34.06 -16.73
C THR A 66 -16.25 34.30 -18.21
N LEU A 67 -17.16 33.79 -19.03
CA LEU A 67 -17.16 33.95 -20.47
C LEU A 67 -18.53 34.49 -20.86
N GLY A 68 -18.58 35.66 -21.47
CA GLY A 68 -19.82 36.34 -21.84
C GLY A 68 -19.63 37.84 -21.97
N GLU A 69 -20.64 38.55 -22.47
CA GLU A 69 -20.62 40.02 -22.58
C GLU A 69 -19.40 40.57 -23.38
N GLY A 70 -18.88 39.77 -24.32
CA GLY A 70 -17.70 40.14 -25.12
C GLY A 70 -16.36 40.03 -24.37
N ARG A 71 -16.32 39.34 -23.24
CA ARG A 71 -15.14 39.23 -22.36
C ARG A 71 -14.89 37.82 -21.87
N LEU A 72 -13.61 37.54 -21.63
CA LEU A 72 -13.10 36.43 -20.84
C LEU A 72 -12.48 37.01 -19.57
N THR A 73 -12.96 36.60 -18.39
CA THR A 73 -12.42 37.05 -17.10
C THR A 73 -11.97 35.88 -16.25
N LEU A 74 -10.94 36.12 -15.45
CA LEU A 74 -10.37 35.21 -14.48
C LEU A 74 -10.22 35.93 -13.14
N SER A 75 -10.68 35.35 -12.05
CA SER A 75 -10.42 35.82 -10.70
C SER A 75 -9.85 34.71 -9.82
N GLN A 76 -8.86 35.07 -9.02
CA GLN A 76 -8.19 34.24 -8.02
C GLN A 76 -8.42 34.86 -6.64
N ARG A 77 -9.09 34.12 -5.76
CA ARG A 77 -9.39 34.53 -4.39
C ARG A 77 -8.77 33.53 -3.39
N PRO A 78 -7.76 33.90 -2.60
CA PRO A 78 -7.28 33.05 -1.52
C PRO A 78 -8.38 32.85 -0.48
N LEU A 79 -8.57 31.60 -0.04
CA LEU A 79 -9.53 31.24 1.00
C LEU A 79 -8.95 31.32 2.41
N GLN A 80 -7.62 31.37 2.50
CA GLN A 80 -6.87 31.48 3.73
C GLN A 80 -5.94 32.67 3.66
N ARG A 81 -5.83 33.41 4.76
CA ARG A 81 -4.92 34.55 4.84
C ARG A 81 -3.50 34.06 5.11
N ILE A 82 -2.60 34.32 4.17
CA ILE A 82 -1.16 34.18 4.36
C ILE A 82 -0.58 35.58 4.56
N TRP A 83 0.03 35.82 5.71
CA TRP A 83 0.58 37.13 6.05
C TRP A 83 1.73 37.49 5.09
N GLY A 84 1.61 38.64 4.42
CA GLY A 84 2.60 39.12 3.44
C GLY A 84 2.42 38.60 2.02
N ALA A 85 1.49 37.67 1.77
CA ALA A 85 1.19 37.17 0.44
C ALA A 85 0.44 38.20 -0.42
N ARG A 86 0.73 38.19 -1.72
CA ARG A 86 0.00 38.92 -2.76
C ARG A 86 -0.52 37.92 -3.80
N ASP A 87 -1.42 37.06 -3.35
CA ASP A 87 -1.91 35.88 -4.06
C ASP A 87 -3.41 35.97 -4.39
N ALA A 88 -3.97 37.18 -4.36
CA ALA A 88 -5.27 37.51 -4.93
C ALA A 88 -5.08 38.30 -6.22
N GLY A 89 -5.91 38.06 -7.23
CA GLY A 89 -5.79 38.74 -8.52
C GLY A 89 -7.00 38.56 -9.42
N ALA A 90 -7.13 39.42 -10.42
CA ALA A 90 -8.10 39.28 -11.50
C ALA A 90 -7.48 39.74 -12.82
N ALA A 91 -7.94 39.16 -13.92
CA ALA A 91 -7.51 39.49 -15.27
C ALA A 91 -8.68 39.36 -16.25
N GLU A 92 -8.61 40.11 -17.35
CA GLU A 92 -9.61 40.04 -18.42
C GLU A 92 -8.98 40.18 -19.80
N ALA A 93 -9.66 39.64 -20.81
CA ALA A 93 -9.34 39.81 -22.21
C ALA A 93 -10.64 39.97 -23.03
N ALA A 94 -10.56 40.70 -24.14
CA ALA A 94 -11.67 40.80 -25.09
C ALA A 94 -11.84 39.48 -25.84
N LEU A 95 -13.07 38.98 -25.91
CA LEU A 95 -13.44 37.80 -26.68
C LEU A 95 -14.85 38.02 -27.24
N PRO A 96 -15.02 38.20 -28.56
CA PRO A 96 -16.33 38.50 -29.11
C PRO A 96 -17.39 37.45 -28.73
N PRO A 97 -18.67 37.85 -28.62
CA PRO A 97 -19.75 36.91 -28.38
C PRO A 97 -19.77 35.81 -29.45
N ALA A 98 -19.82 34.56 -29.00
CA ALA A 98 -19.89 33.37 -29.84
C ALA A 98 -20.88 32.36 -29.25
N ASP A 99 -21.27 31.36 -30.02
CA ASP A 99 -22.17 30.29 -29.58
C ASP A 99 -21.35 29.13 -29.00
N TRP A 100 -21.45 28.92 -27.69
CA TRP A 100 -20.74 27.84 -26.98
C TRP A 100 -21.63 26.61 -26.76
N SER A 101 -22.72 26.49 -27.51
CA SER A 101 -23.58 25.32 -27.50
C SER A 101 -22.97 24.16 -28.29
N GLY A 102 -23.31 22.93 -27.89
CA GLY A 102 -22.86 21.72 -28.57
C GLY A 102 -22.29 20.68 -27.60
N GLU A 103 -21.83 19.57 -28.18
CA GLU A 103 -21.16 18.51 -27.44
C GLU A 103 -19.75 18.95 -27.08
N THR A 104 -19.37 18.73 -25.82
CA THR A 104 -18.08 19.16 -25.27
C THR A 104 -17.58 18.10 -24.31
N THR A 105 -16.31 17.74 -24.45
CA THR A 105 -15.60 16.90 -23.47
C THR A 105 -15.00 17.78 -22.39
N ILE A 106 -15.17 17.37 -21.13
CA ILE A 106 -14.61 18.05 -19.97
C ILE A 106 -13.56 17.15 -19.33
N THR A 107 -12.34 17.66 -19.23
CA THR A 107 -11.22 17.00 -18.55
C THR A 107 -10.84 17.83 -17.34
N VAL A 108 -10.60 17.17 -16.21
CA VAL A 108 -10.15 17.80 -14.95
C VAL A 108 -8.78 17.27 -14.61
N ALA A 109 -7.91 18.14 -14.10
CA ALA A 109 -6.53 17.84 -13.69
C ALA A 109 -5.57 17.35 -14.80
N ALA A 110 -5.94 17.45 -16.07
CA ALA A 110 -5.09 17.17 -17.22
C ALA A 110 -5.58 17.90 -18.47
N SER A 111 -4.71 18.05 -19.47
CA SER A 111 -5.13 18.43 -20.82
C SER A 111 -6.03 17.34 -21.44
N PRO A 112 -6.83 17.64 -22.48
CA PRO A 112 -7.62 16.63 -23.18
C PRO A 112 -6.79 15.46 -23.74
N GLU A 113 -5.51 15.69 -24.01
CA GLU A 113 -4.53 14.68 -24.45
C GLU A 113 -3.86 13.90 -23.30
N ALA A 114 -4.23 14.15 -22.04
CA ALA A 114 -3.66 13.53 -20.83
C ALA A 114 -2.13 13.72 -20.71
N THR A 115 -1.66 14.97 -20.80
CA THR A 115 -0.22 15.30 -20.68
C THR A 115 0.07 16.36 -19.63
N ALA A 116 -0.59 17.52 -19.70
CA ALA A 116 -0.36 18.66 -18.80
C ALA A 116 -1.05 18.43 -17.44
N HIS A 117 -0.69 17.35 -16.76
CA HIS A 117 -1.26 16.91 -15.49
C HIS A 117 -1.05 17.95 -14.38
N PHE A 118 -2.06 18.05 -13.52
CA PHE A 118 -2.04 18.90 -12.34
C PHE A 118 -1.70 18.09 -11.09
N ASN A 119 -0.77 18.63 -10.29
CA ASN A 119 -0.37 18.10 -9.01
C ASN A 119 -0.92 18.99 -7.89
N GLY A 120 -1.98 18.50 -7.24
CA GLY A 120 -2.68 19.25 -6.21
C GLY A 120 -4.17 18.90 -6.14
N ARG A 121 -4.90 19.65 -5.32
CA ARG A 121 -6.29 19.34 -4.99
C ARG A 121 -7.26 20.20 -5.76
N ILE A 122 -8.36 19.60 -6.22
CA ILE A 122 -9.51 20.32 -6.78
C ILE A 122 -10.75 19.94 -5.96
N GLU A 123 -11.60 20.93 -5.70
CA GLU A 123 -12.88 20.81 -4.97
C GLU A 123 -13.97 21.57 -5.72
N ASP A 124 -15.18 20.98 -5.72
CA ASP A 124 -16.41 21.58 -6.26
C ASP A 124 -16.27 22.28 -7.63
N PRO A 125 -15.76 21.62 -8.69
CA PRO A 125 -15.84 22.22 -10.02
C PRO A 125 -17.30 22.35 -10.46
N LEU A 126 -17.65 23.54 -10.92
CA LEU A 126 -19.02 23.95 -11.14
C LEU A 126 -19.15 24.86 -12.37
N LEU A 127 -20.15 24.58 -13.22
CA LEU A 127 -20.55 25.38 -14.37
C LEU A 127 -21.87 26.09 -14.10
N LEU A 128 -21.87 27.42 -14.24
CA LEU A 128 -23.05 28.27 -14.08
C LEU A 128 -23.49 28.83 -15.42
N ARG A 129 -24.80 28.99 -15.59
CA ARG A 129 -25.39 29.79 -16.66
C ARG A 129 -25.34 31.27 -16.28
N GLY A 130 -24.93 32.09 -17.24
CA GLY A 130 -24.80 33.55 -17.09
C GLY A 130 -23.49 34.00 -16.44
N THR A 131 -23.42 35.28 -16.10
CA THR A 131 -22.23 35.98 -15.58
C THR A 131 -22.36 36.46 -14.11
N PRO A 132 -23.01 35.71 -13.19
CA PRO A 132 -23.23 36.23 -11.85
C PRO A 132 -21.93 36.28 -11.04
N ARG A 133 -21.74 37.34 -10.25
CA ARG A 133 -20.67 37.41 -9.24
C ARG A 133 -21.08 36.59 -8.02
N VAL A 134 -20.63 35.34 -7.96
CA VAL A 134 -20.92 34.40 -6.86
C VAL A 134 -19.65 33.70 -6.37
N THR A 135 -19.72 33.17 -5.16
CA THR A 135 -18.66 32.37 -4.52
C THR A 135 -19.17 30.95 -4.24
N LEU A 136 -18.27 29.99 -4.00
CA LEU A 136 -18.60 28.63 -3.58
C LEU A 136 -18.86 28.53 -2.07
N ASP A 137 -19.16 29.63 -1.37
CA ASP A 137 -19.35 29.58 0.08
C ASP A 137 -20.59 28.74 0.44
N ASP A 138 -21.66 28.82 -0.36
CA ASP A 138 -22.90 28.03 -0.26
C ASP A 138 -23.31 27.43 -1.63
N PRO A 139 -22.77 26.26 -2.01
CA PRO A 139 -23.06 25.64 -3.30
C PRO A 139 -24.50 25.10 -3.39
N GLU A 140 -25.16 24.80 -2.26
CA GLU A 140 -26.56 24.37 -2.25
C GLU A 140 -27.50 25.51 -2.65
N ALA A 141 -27.25 26.73 -2.15
CA ALA A 141 -27.98 27.91 -2.58
C ALA A 141 -27.78 28.21 -4.07
N LEU A 142 -26.57 27.95 -4.61
CA LEU A 142 -26.30 28.07 -6.05
C LEU A 142 -27.13 27.07 -6.85
N LEU A 143 -27.16 25.80 -6.41
CA LEU A 143 -27.96 24.76 -7.04
C LEU A 143 -29.46 25.13 -7.03
N ALA A 144 -29.99 25.55 -5.88
CA ALA A 144 -31.37 25.98 -5.71
C ALA A 144 -31.74 27.20 -6.59
N SER A 145 -30.77 28.02 -7.00
CA SER A 145 -31.02 29.15 -7.89
C SER A 145 -31.38 28.76 -9.34
N GLY A 146 -31.26 27.48 -9.71
CA GLY A 146 -31.53 26.98 -11.06
C GLY A 146 -30.49 27.36 -12.10
N ARG A 147 -29.38 27.99 -11.69
CA ARG A 147 -28.30 28.45 -12.57
C ARG A 147 -27.17 27.44 -12.77
N VAL A 148 -27.08 26.41 -11.93
CA VAL A 148 -26.06 25.35 -12.05
C VAL A 148 -26.38 24.47 -13.26
N ALA A 149 -25.53 24.55 -14.28
CA ALA A 149 -25.58 23.64 -15.43
C ALA A 149 -25.02 22.27 -15.04
N ALA A 150 -23.84 22.26 -14.42
CA ALA A 150 -23.19 21.07 -13.87
C ALA A 150 -22.45 21.44 -12.57
N TRP A 151 -22.46 20.53 -11.59
CA TRP A 151 -21.66 20.60 -10.38
C TRP A 151 -21.21 19.18 -10.01
N TRP A 152 -19.91 18.94 -10.12
CA TRP A 152 -19.31 17.68 -9.73
C TRP A 152 -19.02 17.67 -8.23
N ASP A 153 -19.90 17.05 -7.45
CA ASP A 153 -19.77 16.97 -5.99
C ASP A 153 -18.82 15.83 -5.62
N PHE A 154 -17.55 16.19 -5.42
CA PHE A 154 -16.50 15.23 -5.07
C PHE A 154 -16.62 14.64 -3.66
N SER A 155 -17.55 15.12 -2.84
CA SER A 155 -17.86 14.50 -1.53
C SER A 155 -18.77 13.27 -1.64
N GLU A 156 -19.36 13.04 -2.82
CA GLU A 156 -20.19 11.87 -3.08
C GLU A 156 -19.35 10.70 -3.63
N ARG A 157 -19.72 9.47 -3.24
CA ARG A 157 -19.10 8.22 -3.73
C ARG A 157 -17.58 8.18 -3.59
N MET A 158 -17.05 8.74 -2.48
CA MET A 158 -15.60 8.88 -2.25
C MET A 158 -14.83 7.56 -2.24
N GLU A 159 -15.51 6.42 -2.05
CA GLU A 159 -14.88 5.11 -2.09
C GLU A 159 -14.43 4.69 -3.49
N GLY A 160 -14.90 5.35 -4.54
CA GLY A 160 -14.68 4.93 -5.92
C GLY A 160 -14.43 6.02 -6.94
N GLU A 161 -14.51 5.60 -8.19
CA GLU A 161 -14.16 6.37 -9.38
C GLU A 161 -15.32 7.24 -9.90
N ALA A 162 -16.55 6.97 -9.48
CA ALA A 162 -17.72 7.69 -9.95
C ALA A 162 -17.75 9.13 -9.42
N ILE A 163 -18.05 10.07 -10.32
CA ILE A 163 -18.25 11.49 -10.02
C ILE A 163 -19.69 11.85 -10.37
N LEU A 164 -20.44 12.36 -9.39
CA LEU A 164 -21.84 12.74 -9.59
C LEU A 164 -21.95 14.21 -9.97
N ASP A 165 -22.58 14.49 -11.12
CA ASP A 165 -23.11 15.80 -11.43
C ASP A 165 -24.46 15.99 -10.72
N ARG A 166 -24.57 17.04 -9.91
CA ARG A 166 -25.80 17.45 -9.22
C ARG A 166 -26.60 18.50 -9.99
N GLY A 167 -26.04 19.06 -11.07
CA GLY A 167 -26.68 20.03 -11.95
C GLY A 167 -27.70 19.41 -12.89
N ALA A 168 -28.41 20.27 -13.63
CA ALA A 168 -29.48 19.84 -14.54
C ALA A 168 -28.98 19.08 -15.78
N ALA A 169 -27.67 19.09 -16.07
CA ALA A 169 -27.11 18.44 -17.25
C ALA A 169 -26.83 16.94 -17.05
N GLY A 170 -26.69 16.46 -15.81
CA GLY A 170 -26.43 15.05 -15.51
C GLY A 170 -25.11 14.54 -16.10
N LEU A 171 -24.09 15.40 -16.20
CA LEU A 171 -22.77 15.11 -16.74
C LEU A 171 -21.91 14.33 -15.74
N HIS A 172 -22.39 13.16 -15.31
CA HIS A 172 -21.63 12.26 -14.45
C HIS A 172 -20.27 11.92 -15.09
N GLY A 173 -19.24 11.78 -14.26
CA GLY A 173 -17.87 11.51 -14.69
C GLY A 173 -17.30 10.23 -14.08
N GLY A 174 -16.13 9.84 -14.57
CA GLY A 174 -15.34 8.74 -14.03
C GLY A 174 -13.89 9.16 -13.88
N LEU A 175 -13.27 8.76 -12.76
CA LEU A 175 -11.84 8.96 -12.53
C LEU A 175 -11.01 7.97 -13.34
N VAL A 176 -9.83 8.43 -13.77
CA VAL A 176 -8.81 7.61 -14.43
C VAL A 176 -7.60 7.53 -13.49
N ASN A 177 -7.00 6.35 -13.37
CA ASN A 177 -5.87 6.06 -12.48
C ASN A 177 -6.15 6.20 -10.97
N MET A 178 -7.42 6.31 -10.56
CA MET A 178 -7.85 6.35 -9.15
C MET A 178 -7.03 7.35 -8.29
N PRO A 179 -7.15 8.66 -8.55
CA PRO A 179 -6.52 9.68 -7.71
C PRO A 179 -7.06 9.61 -6.28
N ALA A 180 -6.32 10.20 -5.36
CA ALA A 180 -6.61 10.16 -3.94
C ALA A 180 -7.90 10.92 -3.58
N ARG A 181 -8.86 10.21 -2.99
CA ARG A 181 -10.11 10.75 -2.43
C ARG A 181 -10.09 10.64 -0.91
N ALA A 182 -11.17 11.09 -0.27
CA ALA A 182 -11.25 11.19 1.19
C ALA A 182 -10.05 11.98 1.77
N VAL A 183 -9.70 13.08 1.10
CA VAL A 183 -8.65 14.03 1.48
C VAL A 183 -9.30 15.35 1.88
N LYS A 184 -8.64 16.14 2.73
CA LYS A 184 -9.18 17.40 3.23
C LYS A 184 -9.53 18.34 2.07
N GLY A 185 -10.75 18.85 2.10
CA GLY A 185 -11.18 20.00 1.32
C GLY A 185 -10.85 21.33 2.01
N SER A 186 -11.21 22.43 1.35
CA SER A 186 -10.99 23.79 1.84
C SER A 186 -11.82 24.13 3.08
N ARG A 187 -12.84 23.33 3.39
CA ARG A 187 -13.73 23.50 4.55
C ARG A 187 -13.27 22.75 5.81
N TRP A 188 -12.23 21.93 5.72
CA TRP A 188 -11.79 21.11 6.84
C TRP A 188 -11.26 21.98 7.99
N THR A 189 -11.77 21.76 9.20
CA THR A 189 -11.42 22.53 10.41
C THR A 189 -10.74 21.70 11.49
N GLY A 190 -10.66 20.38 11.33
CA GLY A 190 -10.22 19.45 12.37
C GLY A 190 -11.31 19.02 13.35
N ALA A 191 -12.56 19.47 13.18
CA ALA A 191 -13.67 19.08 14.05
C ALA A 191 -14.11 17.61 13.88
N GLU A 192 -13.87 17.03 12.70
CA GLU A 192 -14.21 15.63 12.38
C GLU A 192 -13.09 15.05 11.49
N HIS A 193 -12.63 13.86 11.84
CA HIS A 193 -11.52 13.15 11.20
C HIS A 193 -12.01 11.98 10.32
N ALA A 194 -13.19 11.43 10.60
CA ALA A 194 -13.81 10.40 9.81
C ALA A 194 -14.59 11.06 8.66
N TRP A 195 -14.09 10.91 7.44
CA TRP A 195 -14.70 11.55 6.26
C TRP A 195 -16.17 11.17 6.06
N ARG A 196 -16.57 9.94 6.47
CA ARG A 196 -17.95 9.47 6.40
C ARG A 196 -18.93 10.30 7.23
N HIS A 197 -18.46 10.94 8.31
CA HIS A 197 -19.30 11.73 9.21
C HIS A 197 -19.43 13.19 8.77
N ALA A 198 -18.45 13.70 8.02
CA ALA A 198 -18.43 15.08 7.52
C ALA A 198 -17.96 15.14 6.06
N PRO A 199 -18.67 14.54 5.10
CA PRO A 199 -18.19 14.36 3.71
C PRO A 199 -17.80 15.68 3.03
N ARG A 200 -18.51 16.78 3.31
CA ARG A 200 -18.20 18.11 2.75
C ARG A 200 -16.90 18.73 3.28
N HIS A 201 -16.32 18.22 4.37
CA HIS A 201 -14.95 18.57 4.79
C HIS A 201 -13.88 17.83 3.96
N TYR A 202 -14.28 16.85 3.17
CA TYR A 202 -13.43 15.96 2.39
C TYR A 202 -13.77 15.97 0.90
N ALA A 203 -14.40 17.05 0.42
CA ALA A 203 -14.89 17.24 -0.95
C ALA A 203 -13.77 17.50 -1.98
N ALA A 204 -12.52 17.16 -1.66
CA ALA A 204 -11.39 17.34 -2.56
C ALA A 204 -10.96 15.99 -3.15
N ILE A 205 -10.46 16.05 -4.37
CA ILE A 205 -9.67 14.98 -4.97
C ILE A 205 -8.25 15.50 -5.14
N HIS A 206 -7.27 14.70 -4.72
CA HIS A 206 -5.85 15.00 -4.87
C HIS A 206 -5.30 14.25 -6.08
N PHE A 207 -4.92 15.01 -7.11
CA PHE A 207 -4.43 14.48 -8.38
C PHE A 207 -2.91 14.53 -8.41
N HIS A 208 -2.30 13.48 -8.96
CA HIS A 208 -0.86 13.40 -9.18
C HIS A 208 -0.58 12.95 -10.62
N GLU A 209 0.52 13.44 -11.18
CA GLU A 209 0.92 13.06 -12.55
C GLU A 209 1.48 11.64 -12.67
N ASP A 210 1.77 10.99 -11.54
CA ASP A 210 2.35 9.66 -11.42
C ASP A 210 1.38 8.61 -10.83
N ASP A 211 0.08 8.93 -10.73
CA ASP A 211 -0.97 7.97 -10.42
C ASP A 211 -1.09 6.90 -11.54
N LEU A 212 -1.10 5.63 -11.16
CA LEU A 212 -1.28 4.51 -12.09
C LEU A 212 -2.10 3.37 -11.46
N GLU A 213 -3.34 3.24 -11.92
CA GLU A 213 -4.20 2.10 -11.56
C GLU A 213 -4.04 0.94 -12.53
N ASP A 214 -4.03 1.21 -13.84
CA ASP A 214 -4.07 0.15 -14.85
C ASP A 214 -3.31 0.63 -16.09
N CYS A 215 -2.35 -0.16 -16.57
CA CYS A 215 -1.65 0.12 -17.83
C CYS A 215 -2.59 0.11 -19.05
N ARG A 216 -3.75 -0.55 -18.94
CA ARG A 216 -4.78 -0.65 -19.99
C ARG A 216 -4.23 -1.19 -21.32
N TRP A 217 -3.22 -2.04 -21.23
CA TRP A 217 -2.68 -2.71 -22.40
C TRP A 217 -3.69 -3.72 -22.95
N ALA A 218 -3.65 -3.93 -24.27
CA ALA A 218 -4.39 -5.02 -24.88
C ALA A 218 -3.84 -6.37 -24.39
N THR A 219 -4.71 -7.35 -24.21
CA THR A 219 -4.29 -8.71 -23.88
C THR A 219 -3.65 -9.38 -25.09
N ASP A 220 -2.37 -9.75 -24.98
CA ASP A 220 -1.65 -10.44 -26.06
C ASP A 220 -1.98 -11.93 -26.14
N PHE A 221 -2.11 -12.60 -25.00
CA PHE A 221 -2.45 -14.03 -24.91
C PHE A 221 -3.12 -14.38 -23.58
N THR A 222 -3.80 -15.51 -23.55
CA THR A 222 -4.42 -16.09 -22.34
C THR A 222 -3.91 -17.51 -22.13
N VAL A 223 -3.60 -17.87 -20.88
CA VAL A 223 -3.17 -19.23 -20.53
C VAL A 223 -4.31 -19.94 -19.80
N PRO A 224 -4.95 -20.97 -20.40
CA PRO A 224 -5.93 -21.78 -19.68
C PRO A 224 -5.21 -22.66 -18.65
N ILE A 225 -5.72 -22.68 -17.41
CA ILE A 225 -5.19 -23.52 -16.32
C ILE A 225 -5.89 -24.89 -16.37
N PRO A 226 -5.16 -26.01 -16.56
CA PRO A 226 -5.75 -27.35 -16.53
C PRO A 226 -6.38 -27.66 -15.17
N GLU A 227 -7.50 -28.40 -15.16
CA GLU A 227 -8.21 -28.77 -13.92
C GLU A 227 -7.36 -29.65 -12.98
N ASP A 228 -6.45 -30.43 -13.55
CA ASP A 228 -5.53 -31.33 -12.85
C ASP A 228 -4.18 -30.68 -12.52
N MET A 229 -3.98 -29.41 -12.88
CA MET A 229 -2.75 -28.68 -12.54
C MET A 229 -2.57 -28.67 -11.00
N PRO A 230 -1.40 -29.06 -10.49
CA PRO A 230 -1.13 -28.98 -9.07
C PRO A 230 -1.27 -27.55 -8.54
N SER A 231 -1.67 -27.42 -7.27
CA SER A 231 -1.60 -26.11 -6.63
C SER A 231 -0.13 -25.73 -6.45
N GLY A 232 0.22 -24.46 -6.68
CA GLY A 232 1.61 -24.04 -6.69
C GLY A 232 1.83 -22.60 -7.12
N VAL A 233 3.09 -22.18 -7.04
CA VAL A 233 3.58 -20.90 -7.60
C VAL A 233 4.13 -21.18 -8.99
N TYR A 234 3.55 -20.53 -10.00
CA TYR A 234 3.92 -20.70 -11.40
C TYR A 234 4.36 -19.37 -12.01
N ALA A 235 4.96 -19.42 -13.20
CA ALA A 235 5.25 -18.22 -13.96
C ALA A 235 5.13 -18.48 -15.46
N VAL A 236 4.67 -17.47 -16.21
CA VAL A 236 4.79 -17.46 -17.67
C VAL A 236 6.16 -16.90 -18.01
N ARG A 237 7.01 -17.72 -18.64
CA ARG A 237 8.32 -17.29 -19.14
C ARG A 237 8.18 -16.72 -20.56
N LEU A 238 8.59 -15.47 -20.73
CA LEU A 238 8.63 -14.76 -22.00
C LEU A 238 10.08 -14.61 -22.46
N THR A 239 10.30 -14.67 -23.77
CA THR A 239 11.61 -14.42 -24.40
C THR A 239 11.43 -13.55 -25.64
N CYS A 240 12.25 -12.51 -25.76
CA CYS A 240 12.27 -11.62 -26.91
C CYS A 240 13.72 -11.23 -27.22
N GLY A 241 14.30 -11.82 -28.27
CA GLY A 241 15.73 -11.69 -28.55
C GLY A 241 16.58 -12.22 -27.39
N GLU A 242 17.47 -11.38 -26.86
CA GLU A 242 18.32 -11.71 -25.70
C GLU A 242 17.62 -11.45 -24.35
N HIS A 243 16.43 -10.84 -24.37
CA HIS A 243 15.68 -10.51 -23.17
C HIS A 243 14.75 -11.65 -22.76
N TRP A 244 14.54 -11.78 -21.46
CA TRP A 244 13.59 -12.69 -20.87
C TRP A 244 12.82 -12.01 -19.74
N ASP A 245 11.62 -12.50 -19.48
CA ASP A 245 10.81 -12.13 -18.33
C ASP A 245 10.06 -13.34 -17.79
N MET A 246 9.66 -13.30 -16.52
CA MET A 246 8.86 -14.33 -15.86
C MET A 246 7.75 -13.66 -15.05
N ILE A 247 6.51 -13.83 -15.49
CA ILE A 247 5.33 -13.23 -14.85
C ILE A 247 4.73 -14.27 -13.89
N PRO A 248 4.89 -14.11 -12.56
CA PRO A 248 4.40 -15.09 -11.59
C PRO A 248 2.89 -15.05 -11.46
N PHE A 249 2.29 -16.20 -11.17
CA PHE A 249 0.90 -16.36 -10.79
C PHE A 249 0.74 -17.57 -9.86
N PHE A 250 -0.40 -17.65 -9.17
CA PHE A 250 -0.70 -18.71 -8.22
C PHE A 250 -1.79 -19.61 -8.80
N VAL A 251 -1.59 -20.93 -8.69
CA VAL A 251 -2.63 -21.92 -9.01
C VAL A 251 -3.14 -22.48 -7.69
N LEU A 252 -4.41 -22.24 -7.41
CA LEU A 252 -5.12 -22.76 -6.25
C LEU A 252 -5.68 -24.16 -6.52
N PRO A 253 -6.00 -24.95 -5.49
CA PRO A 253 -6.87 -26.10 -5.68
C PRO A 253 -8.27 -25.66 -6.17
N PRO A 254 -9.07 -26.56 -6.78
CA PRO A 254 -10.43 -26.25 -7.17
C PRO A 254 -11.25 -25.67 -6.01
N LYS A 255 -12.13 -24.72 -6.32
CA LYS A 255 -12.94 -24.04 -5.30
C LYS A 255 -13.69 -25.03 -4.40
N GLY A 256 -13.59 -24.84 -3.09
CA GLY A 256 -14.20 -25.74 -2.10
C GLY A 256 -13.42 -27.02 -1.81
N VAL A 257 -12.27 -27.24 -2.46
CA VAL A 257 -11.43 -28.43 -2.28
C VAL A 257 -10.10 -28.05 -1.65
N ALA A 258 -9.59 -28.89 -0.75
CA ALA A 258 -8.18 -28.93 -0.36
C ALA A 258 -7.59 -30.26 -0.88
N ARG A 259 -6.43 -30.20 -1.52
CA ARG A 259 -5.67 -31.36 -2.01
C ARG A 259 -4.54 -31.75 -1.06
N ALA A 260 -4.21 -30.88 -0.10
CA ALA A 260 -3.19 -31.11 0.90
C ALA A 260 -3.66 -30.74 2.32
N PRO A 261 -3.04 -31.29 3.39
CA PRO A 261 -3.35 -30.91 4.76
C PRO A 261 -2.75 -29.54 5.15
N ILE A 262 -1.71 -29.09 4.44
CA ILE A 262 -1.00 -27.84 4.67
C ILE A 262 -1.40 -26.83 3.59
N ALA A 263 -1.70 -25.59 3.99
CA ALA A 263 -1.80 -24.45 3.09
C ALA A 263 -0.64 -23.48 3.32
N TYR A 264 0.11 -23.16 2.27
CA TYR A 264 0.98 -21.99 2.24
C TYR A 264 0.15 -20.76 1.87
N LEU A 265 0.07 -19.80 2.78
CA LEU A 265 -0.55 -18.50 2.55
C LEU A 265 0.48 -17.54 1.97
N ALA A 266 0.40 -17.33 0.65
CA ALA A 266 1.24 -16.39 -0.07
C ALA A 266 0.87 -14.94 0.28
N ASN A 267 1.86 -14.15 0.68
CA ASN A 267 1.75 -12.76 1.11
C ASN A 267 1.57 -11.78 -0.07
N THR A 268 0.55 -12.02 -0.91
CA THR A 268 0.28 -11.24 -2.12
C THR A 268 -0.05 -9.79 -1.83
N PHE A 269 -0.64 -9.48 -0.68
CA PHE A 269 -0.85 -8.09 -0.26
C PHE A 269 0.48 -7.38 0.01
N THR A 270 1.39 -8.01 0.75
CA THR A 270 2.75 -7.47 0.94
C THR A 270 3.45 -7.25 -0.39
N CYS A 271 3.41 -8.24 -1.27
CA CYS A 271 4.01 -8.15 -2.60
C CYS A 271 3.49 -6.94 -3.39
N GLN A 272 2.17 -6.71 -3.39
CA GLN A 272 1.56 -5.58 -4.09
C GLN A 272 1.84 -4.24 -3.43
N VAL A 273 1.87 -4.16 -2.10
CA VAL A 273 2.22 -2.92 -1.38
C VAL A 273 3.66 -2.50 -1.67
N TYR A 274 4.57 -3.47 -1.75
CA TYR A 274 5.97 -3.28 -2.17
C TYR A 274 6.17 -3.22 -3.69
N ALA A 275 5.12 -3.27 -4.51
CA ALA A 275 5.27 -3.35 -5.97
C ALA A 275 6.12 -2.20 -6.53
N ASN A 276 7.15 -2.54 -7.30
CA ASN A 276 8.10 -1.59 -7.89
C ASN A 276 8.84 -0.71 -6.86
N TYR A 277 9.09 -1.25 -5.65
CA TYR A 277 9.77 -0.55 -4.54
C TYR A 277 10.99 0.28 -4.96
N ARG A 278 11.14 1.50 -4.40
CA ARG A 278 12.38 2.30 -4.48
C ARG A 278 12.44 3.45 -3.47
N ARG A 279 13.30 3.42 -2.44
CA ARG A 279 13.85 4.62 -1.78
C ARG A 279 15.34 4.40 -1.52
N PRO A 280 16.15 5.49 -1.42
CA PRO A 280 17.06 6.01 -2.45
C PRO A 280 18.24 5.09 -2.85
N GLU A 281 18.34 3.90 -2.26
CA GLU A 281 19.50 3.04 -2.37
C GLU A 281 19.42 2.17 -3.63
N PHE A 282 20.41 2.33 -4.50
CA PHE A 282 20.76 1.33 -5.50
C PHE A 282 22.27 1.35 -5.67
N PRO A 283 22.99 0.81 -4.67
CA PRO A 283 24.43 0.95 -4.61
C PRO A 283 25.10 0.09 -5.69
N GLU A 284 26.32 0.46 -6.05
CA GLU A 284 27.04 -0.11 -7.20
C GLU A 284 27.42 -1.59 -6.99
N ASP A 285 27.72 -1.97 -5.76
CA ASP A 285 27.95 -3.36 -5.35
C ASP A 285 26.70 -4.23 -5.55
N HIS A 286 25.51 -3.72 -5.23
CA HIS A 286 24.24 -4.41 -5.47
C HIS A 286 23.99 -4.62 -6.98
N ARG A 287 24.27 -3.61 -7.82
CA ARG A 287 24.23 -3.75 -9.29
C ARG A 287 25.18 -4.83 -9.79
N ARG A 288 26.45 -4.79 -9.34
CA ARG A 288 27.47 -5.77 -9.73
C ARG A 288 27.08 -7.19 -9.32
N LYS A 289 26.53 -7.38 -8.12
CA LYS A 289 26.05 -8.68 -7.65
C LYS A 289 24.94 -9.23 -8.56
N ARG A 290 23.94 -8.41 -8.89
CA ARG A 290 22.84 -8.80 -9.79
C ARG A 290 23.37 -9.24 -11.16
N GLN A 291 24.26 -8.45 -11.75
CA GLN A 291 24.88 -8.78 -13.03
C GLN A 291 25.73 -10.06 -12.96
N ALA A 292 26.56 -10.21 -11.93
CA ALA A 292 27.42 -11.38 -11.75
C ALA A 292 26.62 -12.68 -11.57
N TRP A 293 25.42 -12.60 -11.00
CA TRP A 293 24.54 -13.75 -10.76
C TRP A 293 23.57 -14.00 -11.92
N GLY A 294 23.53 -13.14 -12.94
CA GLY A 294 22.50 -13.21 -13.99
C GLY A 294 21.09 -13.08 -13.43
N ALA A 295 20.92 -12.30 -12.35
CA ALA A 295 19.63 -12.03 -11.74
C ALA A 295 18.72 -11.25 -12.71
N PHE A 296 17.41 -11.23 -12.45
CA PHE A 296 16.51 -10.35 -13.21
C PHE A 296 17.00 -8.90 -13.08
N ASP A 297 17.26 -8.23 -14.22
CA ASP A 297 18.00 -6.95 -14.24
C ASP A 297 17.12 -5.72 -14.00
N TRP A 298 15.82 -5.80 -14.29
CA TRP A 298 14.92 -4.66 -14.20
C TRP A 298 14.42 -4.42 -12.78
N CYS A 299 14.23 -3.15 -12.40
CA CYS A 299 13.65 -2.75 -11.12
C CYS A 299 13.08 -1.33 -11.19
N GLY A 300 12.32 -0.92 -10.17
CA GLY A 300 11.79 0.45 -10.05
C GLY A 300 12.88 1.54 -10.03
N ASN A 301 14.15 1.18 -9.76
CA ASN A 301 15.28 2.10 -9.85
C ASN A 301 15.77 2.39 -11.27
N LEU A 302 15.46 1.50 -12.21
CA LEU A 302 15.86 1.59 -13.61
C LEU A 302 14.69 1.90 -14.54
N VAL A 303 13.48 1.46 -14.17
CA VAL A 303 12.25 1.63 -14.96
C VAL A 303 11.17 2.23 -14.06
N THR A 304 10.86 3.51 -14.26
CA THR A 304 9.97 4.29 -13.39
C THR A 304 8.54 4.42 -13.93
N GLU A 305 8.30 3.99 -15.17
CA GLU A 305 7.04 4.22 -15.91
C GLU A 305 5.86 3.39 -15.37
N TYR A 306 6.13 2.35 -14.58
CA TYR A 306 5.12 1.42 -14.04
C TYR A 306 4.65 1.82 -12.63
N GLY A 307 4.78 3.10 -12.28
CA GLY A 307 4.46 3.64 -10.97
C GLY A 307 5.32 3.07 -9.84
N LEU A 308 5.13 3.62 -8.65
CA LEU A 308 5.94 3.28 -7.48
C LEU A 308 5.14 2.48 -6.44
N SER A 309 5.87 1.94 -5.46
CA SER A 309 5.34 1.32 -4.24
C SER A 309 4.76 2.38 -3.30
N THR A 310 3.86 1.97 -2.40
CA THR A 310 3.35 2.80 -1.30
C THR A 310 4.41 3.12 -0.22
N TYR A 311 5.65 2.64 -0.38
CA TYR A 311 6.80 3.13 0.38
C TYR A 311 7.38 4.44 -0.16
N ASN A 312 6.77 5.01 -1.19
CA ASN A 312 7.18 6.26 -1.81
C ASN A 312 6.19 7.39 -1.63
N THR A 313 6.66 8.56 -2.03
CA THR A 313 5.83 9.74 -2.22
C THR A 313 5.65 9.99 -3.71
N HIS A 314 4.51 10.58 -4.06
CA HIS A 314 4.30 11.21 -5.35
C HIS A 314 5.33 12.34 -5.57
N VAL A 315 5.44 12.82 -6.80
CA VAL A 315 6.34 13.93 -7.17
C VAL A 315 6.11 15.21 -6.36
N ASP A 316 4.91 15.42 -5.83
CA ASP A 316 4.54 16.57 -5.00
C ASP A 316 4.86 16.41 -3.50
N GLY A 317 5.44 15.26 -3.14
CA GLY A 317 5.83 14.90 -1.78
C GLY A 317 4.72 14.30 -0.92
N SER A 318 3.50 14.14 -1.43
CA SER A 318 2.43 13.41 -0.73
C SER A 318 2.65 11.90 -0.77
N GLY A 319 2.12 11.17 0.20
CA GLY A 319 2.32 9.72 0.30
C GLY A 319 1.50 8.92 -0.69
N ILE A 320 2.13 7.96 -1.38
CA ILE A 320 1.43 7.01 -2.25
C ILE A 320 0.70 6.00 -1.36
N HIS A 321 -0.63 6.06 -1.34
CA HIS A 321 -1.46 5.16 -0.51
C HIS A 321 -2.19 4.09 -1.32
N LEU A 322 -2.19 4.15 -2.65
CA LEU A 322 -2.81 3.14 -3.50
C LEU A 322 -1.75 2.35 -4.24
N SER A 323 -1.97 1.05 -4.37
CA SER A 323 -1.19 0.19 -5.25
C SER A 323 -2.11 -0.69 -6.07
N SER A 324 -1.79 -0.86 -7.34
CA SER A 324 -2.47 -1.78 -8.24
C SER A 324 -1.57 -2.92 -8.69
N ARG A 325 -2.18 -4.07 -8.99
CA ARG A 325 -1.54 -5.19 -9.69
C ARG A 325 -1.71 -5.21 -11.22
N LEU A 326 -2.52 -4.31 -11.81
CA LEU A 326 -2.71 -4.21 -13.27
C LEU A 326 -1.58 -3.40 -13.94
N ARG A 327 -0.34 -3.74 -13.58
CA ARG A 327 0.90 -3.13 -14.06
C ARG A 327 2.07 -4.10 -13.92
N PRO A 328 3.16 -3.97 -14.68
CA PRO A 328 4.34 -4.78 -14.47
C PRO A 328 4.94 -4.56 -13.07
N ILE A 329 4.92 -5.60 -12.21
CA ILE A 329 5.54 -5.58 -10.88
C ILE A 329 6.93 -6.23 -10.91
N LEU A 330 7.97 -5.44 -11.16
CA LEU A 330 9.31 -5.93 -11.52
C LEU A 330 9.99 -6.71 -10.39
N ASN A 331 9.73 -6.35 -9.14
CA ASN A 331 10.31 -6.98 -7.97
C ASN A 331 9.58 -8.25 -7.49
N LEU A 332 8.62 -8.77 -8.27
CA LEU A 332 8.03 -10.10 -8.06
C LEU A 332 8.72 -11.20 -8.87
N ARG A 333 9.58 -10.84 -9.84
CA ARG A 333 10.24 -11.82 -10.71
C ARG A 333 11.10 -12.79 -9.89
N PRO A 334 11.09 -14.10 -10.22
CA PRO A 334 12.01 -15.06 -9.62
C PRO A 334 13.46 -14.60 -9.79
N GLY A 335 14.27 -14.80 -8.75
CA GLY A 335 15.67 -14.37 -8.74
C GLY A 335 15.87 -12.85 -8.61
N PHE A 336 14.82 -12.08 -8.33
CA PHE A 336 14.95 -10.65 -8.04
C PHE A 336 15.70 -10.43 -6.70
N VAL A 337 16.90 -9.86 -6.78
CA VAL A 337 17.70 -9.48 -5.61
C VAL A 337 17.28 -8.09 -5.15
N ALA A 338 16.48 -8.03 -4.09
CA ALA A 338 15.80 -6.82 -3.65
C ALA A 338 16.69 -5.88 -2.83
N VAL A 339 17.60 -6.43 -2.02
CA VAL A 339 18.39 -5.66 -1.05
C VAL A 339 19.88 -6.00 -1.14
N PRO A 340 20.77 -5.04 -0.82
CA PRO A 340 22.18 -5.34 -0.60
C PRO A 340 22.33 -6.30 0.59
N ASP A 341 22.84 -7.49 0.32
CA ASP A 341 23.11 -8.52 1.32
C ASP A 341 24.53 -9.07 1.05
N PRO A 342 25.54 -8.71 1.87
CA PRO A 342 26.92 -9.10 1.64
C PRO A 342 27.19 -10.57 1.96
N VAL A 343 26.33 -11.23 2.74
CA VAL A 343 26.56 -12.57 3.29
C VAL A 343 25.49 -13.59 2.88
N GLY A 344 24.42 -13.15 2.20
CA GLY A 344 23.33 -14.00 1.74
C GLY A 344 22.84 -13.67 0.33
N SER A 345 21.60 -14.03 0.05
CA SER A 345 20.95 -13.97 -1.26
C SER A 345 20.42 -12.57 -1.60
N GLY A 346 19.98 -11.80 -0.60
CA GLY A 346 19.29 -10.51 -0.79
C GLY A 346 17.87 -10.63 -1.37
N LEU A 347 17.27 -11.83 -1.32
CA LEU A 347 15.87 -12.05 -1.72
C LEU A 347 14.90 -11.48 -0.67
N ARG A 348 13.75 -10.95 -1.11
CA ARG A 348 12.65 -10.45 -0.27
C ARG A 348 11.30 -10.82 -0.89
N HIS A 349 10.24 -10.88 -0.07
CA HIS A 349 8.85 -11.15 -0.48
C HIS A 349 8.74 -12.51 -1.20
N LEU A 350 7.99 -12.59 -2.31
CA LEU A 350 7.78 -13.86 -3.05
C LEU A 350 9.09 -14.60 -3.39
N PRO A 351 10.16 -13.97 -3.90
CA PRO A 351 11.46 -14.63 -4.04
C PRO A 351 12.07 -15.19 -2.74
N ALA A 352 11.86 -14.54 -1.58
CA ALA A 352 12.37 -15.07 -0.31
C ALA A 352 11.52 -16.25 0.21
N ASP A 353 10.22 -16.22 -0.08
CA ASP A 353 9.29 -17.28 0.28
C ASP A 353 9.56 -18.58 -0.50
N SER A 354 10.30 -18.51 -1.62
CA SER A 354 10.74 -19.72 -2.32
C SER A 354 11.67 -20.59 -1.47
N HIS A 355 12.33 -20.06 -0.44
CA HIS A 355 13.07 -20.89 0.53
C HIS A 355 12.16 -21.84 1.30
N LEU A 356 10.91 -21.43 1.57
CA LEU A 356 9.92 -22.26 2.24
C LEU A 356 9.33 -23.29 1.28
N THR A 357 8.94 -22.88 0.07
CA THR A 357 8.34 -23.81 -0.90
C THR A 357 9.34 -24.88 -1.35
N ASP A 358 10.60 -24.49 -1.58
CA ASP A 358 11.71 -25.43 -1.84
C ASP A 358 11.88 -26.42 -0.69
N TRP A 359 11.90 -25.93 0.55
CA TRP A 359 12.02 -26.80 1.73
C TRP A 359 10.84 -27.76 1.89
N LEU A 360 9.61 -27.32 1.62
CA LEU A 360 8.41 -28.17 1.69
C LEU A 360 8.51 -29.32 0.67
N GLU A 361 8.92 -29.02 -0.56
CA GLU A 361 9.12 -30.00 -1.63
C GLU A 361 10.24 -31.00 -1.28
N GLU A 362 11.42 -30.51 -0.86
CA GLU A 362 12.56 -31.34 -0.48
C GLU A 362 12.22 -32.29 0.67
N LYS A 363 11.43 -31.83 1.64
CA LYS A 363 10.98 -32.64 2.78
C LYS A 363 9.76 -33.52 2.48
N GLY A 364 9.18 -33.41 1.29
CA GLY A 364 8.04 -34.21 0.86
C GLY A 364 6.72 -33.86 1.58
N PHE A 365 6.57 -32.62 2.07
CA PHE A 365 5.29 -32.14 2.57
C PHE A 365 4.37 -31.81 1.39
N ALA A 366 3.18 -32.40 1.35
CA ALA A 366 2.13 -31.97 0.45
C ALA A 366 1.54 -30.65 0.96
N PHE A 367 1.46 -29.64 0.09
CA PHE A 367 0.84 -28.35 0.40
C PHE A 367 0.05 -27.81 -0.79
N ASP A 368 -1.00 -27.06 -0.48
CA ASP A 368 -1.68 -26.18 -1.43
C ASP A 368 -1.17 -24.74 -1.23
N VAL A 369 -1.26 -23.93 -2.27
CA VAL A 369 -0.99 -22.49 -2.22
C VAL A 369 -2.31 -21.74 -2.26
N ILE A 370 -2.48 -20.81 -1.32
CA ILE A 370 -3.60 -19.86 -1.26
C ILE A 370 -3.04 -18.44 -1.16
N THR A 371 -3.82 -17.42 -1.54
CA THR A 371 -3.37 -16.02 -1.45
C THR A 371 -4.16 -15.23 -0.42
N ASP A 372 -3.63 -14.07 -0.01
CA ASP A 372 -4.36 -13.12 0.83
C ASP A 372 -5.69 -12.67 0.22
N GLU A 373 -5.77 -12.58 -1.12
CA GLU A 373 -6.98 -12.19 -1.84
C GLU A 373 -8.07 -13.26 -1.73
N ASP A 374 -7.71 -14.52 -1.95
CA ASP A 374 -8.65 -15.65 -1.80
C ASP A 374 -9.12 -15.79 -0.35
N LEU A 375 -8.23 -15.55 0.61
CA LEU A 375 -8.57 -15.53 2.03
C LEU A 375 -9.52 -14.38 2.39
N ASP A 376 -9.33 -13.19 1.81
CA ASP A 376 -10.24 -12.05 2.00
C ASP A 376 -11.64 -12.30 1.41
N GLU A 377 -11.72 -13.11 0.35
CA GLU A 377 -12.97 -13.43 -0.35
C GLU A 377 -13.75 -14.57 0.30
N GLU A 378 -13.06 -15.67 0.63
CA GLU A 378 -13.67 -16.89 1.17
C GLU A 378 -13.63 -16.97 2.70
N GLY A 379 -12.76 -16.21 3.36
CA GLY A 379 -12.67 -16.15 4.81
C GLY A 379 -12.35 -17.50 5.47
N LEU A 380 -13.02 -17.79 6.59
CA LEU A 380 -12.81 -19.01 7.37
C LEU A 380 -13.09 -20.27 6.56
N ASP A 381 -14.04 -20.25 5.62
CA ASP A 381 -14.42 -21.42 4.83
C ASP A 381 -13.27 -21.94 3.98
N LEU A 382 -12.33 -21.07 3.58
CA LEU A 382 -11.08 -21.46 2.92
C LEU A 382 -10.16 -22.20 3.88
N LEU A 383 -9.90 -21.62 5.05
CA LEU A 383 -8.92 -22.14 6.01
C LEU A 383 -9.39 -23.42 6.71
N ALA A 384 -10.71 -23.56 6.95
CA ALA A 384 -11.30 -24.68 7.66
C ALA A 384 -11.07 -26.05 6.99
N ARG A 385 -10.65 -26.05 5.71
CA ARG A 385 -10.31 -27.24 4.94
C ARG A 385 -8.91 -27.78 5.24
N TYR A 386 -8.03 -26.97 5.83
CA TYR A 386 -6.65 -27.31 6.10
C TYR A 386 -6.43 -27.65 7.58
N LYS A 387 -5.45 -28.53 7.83
CA LYS A 387 -5.00 -28.87 9.19
C LYS A 387 -4.00 -27.85 9.70
N CYS A 388 -3.18 -27.32 8.79
CA CYS A 388 -2.15 -26.36 9.08
C CYS A 388 -2.14 -25.25 8.01
N VAL A 389 -2.01 -24.00 8.45
CA VAL A 389 -1.73 -22.85 7.60
C VAL A 389 -0.33 -22.36 7.95
N VAL A 390 0.49 -22.09 6.94
CA VAL A 390 1.87 -21.62 7.08
C VAL A 390 2.02 -20.30 6.34
N THR A 391 2.59 -19.29 7.01
CA THR A 391 2.94 -18.02 6.34
C THR A 391 4.35 -18.08 5.77
N GLY A 392 4.62 -17.20 4.80
CA GLY A 392 5.97 -16.92 4.35
C GLY A 392 6.79 -16.06 5.31
N SER A 393 7.87 -15.49 4.78
CA SER A 393 8.87 -14.71 5.50
C SER A 393 8.38 -13.35 6.00
N HIS A 394 7.34 -12.76 5.38
CA HIS A 394 6.92 -11.39 5.68
C HIS A 394 5.45 -11.08 5.34
N PRO A 395 4.48 -11.60 6.10
CA PRO A 395 3.05 -11.32 5.92
C PRO A 395 2.63 -9.99 6.61
N GLU A 396 3.22 -8.86 6.22
CA GLU A 396 3.07 -7.56 6.90
C GLU A 396 1.66 -6.93 6.76
N TYR A 397 0.96 -7.17 5.65
CA TYR A 397 -0.26 -6.44 5.29
C TYR A 397 -1.51 -7.32 5.25
N HIS A 398 -2.53 -6.93 6.02
CA HIS A 398 -3.78 -7.68 6.10
C HIS A 398 -5.02 -6.77 6.12
N THR A 399 -6.10 -7.23 5.52
CA THR A 399 -7.45 -6.64 5.62
C THR A 399 -8.14 -7.08 6.92
N PRO A 400 -9.24 -6.41 7.33
CA PRO A 400 -10.08 -6.94 8.41
C PRO A 400 -10.52 -8.39 8.18
N GLY A 401 -10.95 -8.72 6.95
CA GLY A 401 -11.45 -10.05 6.60
C GLY A 401 -10.40 -11.15 6.76
N THR A 402 -9.19 -10.94 6.25
CA THR A 402 -8.09 -11.91 6.38
C THR A 402 -7.69 -12.14 7.85
N LEU A 403 -7.58 -11.06 8.63
CA LEU A 403 -7.21 -11.15 10.04
C LEU A 403 -8.32 -11.83 10.87
N ASP A 404 -9.59 -11.54 10.60
CA ASP A 404 -10.73 -12.20 11.23
C ASP A 404 -10.76 -13.70 10.91
N ALA A 405 -10.52 -14.08 9.66
CA ALA A 405 -10.50 -15.47 9.22
C ALA A 405 -9.39 -16.29 9.91
N LEU A 406 -8.17 -15.74 10.00
CA LEU A 406 -7.04 -16.40 10.68
C LEU A 406 -7.30 -16.56 12.20
N GLN A 407 -7.84 -15.52 12.85
CA GLN A 407 -8.18 -15.59 14.27
C GLN A 407 -9.30 -16.60 14.53
N ALA A 408 -10.32 -16.64 13.68
CA ALA A 408 -11.40 -17.62 13.76
C ALA A 408 -10.89 -19.05 13.52
N TYR A 409 -10.01 -19.24 12.53
CA TYR A 409 -9.40 -20.54 12.21
C TYR A 409 -8.64 -21.11 13.42
N VAL A 410 -7.71 -20.33 13.99
CA VAL A 410 -6.92 -20.75 15.16
C VAL A 410 -7.80 -20.96 16.41
N SER A 411 -8.81 -20.10 16.61
CA SER A 411 -9.77 -20.24 17.70
C SER A 411 -10.67 -21.48 17.56
N GLY A 412 -10.94 -21.90 16.33
CA GLY A 412 -11.77 -23.05 15.97
C GLY A 412 -11.05 -24.40 15.94
N GLY A 413 -9.77 -24.46 16.32
CA GLY A 413 -8.98 -25.70 16.32
C GLY A 413 -7.92 -25.78 15.21
N GLY A 414 -7.84 -24.77 14.35
CA GLY A 414 -6.82 -24.66 13.32
C GLY A 414 -5.42 -24.45 13.89
N ARG A 415 -4.41 -24.84 13.12
CA ARG A 415 -3.00 -24.70 13.49
C ARG A 415 -2.26 -23.75 12.55
N LEU A 416 -1.56 -22.77 13.09
CA LEU A 416 -0.85 -21.73 12.34
C LEU A 416 0.66 -21.80 12.62
N ALA A 417 1.47 -21.85 11.57
CA ALA A 417 2.92 -21.64 11.65
C ALA A 417 3.27 -20.28 11.02
N TYR A 418 3.58 -19.30 11.87
CA TYR A 418 4.04 -17.98 11.48
C TYR A 418 5.57 -17.95 11.41
N LEU A 419 6.12 -17.99 10.18
CA LEU A 419 7.55 -18.20 9.94
C LEU A 419 8.35 -16.91 9.65
N GLY A 420 7.71 -15.75 9.78
CA GLY A 420 8.28 -14.45 9.43
C GLY A 420 8.52 -13.52 10.61
N GLY A 421 8.84 -12.27 10.28
CA GLY A 421 8.90 -11.11 11.18
C GLY A 421 8.05 -9.96 10.63
N ASN A 422 7.63 -9.04 11.51
CA ASN A 422 6.76 -7.91 11.19
C ASN A 422 5.48 -8.32 10.44
N GLY A 423 4.89 -9.44 10.85
CA GLY A 423 3.63 -9.94 10.33
C GLY A 423 2.44 -9.21 10.93
N PHE A 424 1.36 -9.08 10.15
CA PHE A 424 0.08 -8.53 10.61
C PHE A 424 0.20 -7.10 11.18
N TYR A 425 1.11 -6.31 10.64
CA TYR A 425 1.48 -5.01 11.19
C TYR A 425 0.58 -3.89 10.71
N TRP A 426 0.40 -3.79 9.39
CA TRP A 426 -0.39 -2.75 8.75
C TRP A 426 -1.77 -3.26 8.33
N LYS A 427 -2.76 -2.41 8.58
CA LYS A 427 -4.11 -2.58 8.04
C LYS A 427 -4.17 -2.03 6.62
N VAL A 428 -4.64 -2.85 5.69
CA VAL A 428 -4.97 -2.44 4.32
C VAL A 428 -6.47 -2.49 4.09
N ALA A 429 -6.95 -1.66 3.17
CA ALA A 429 -8.32 -1.69 2.68
C ALA A 429 -8.38 -2.20 1.23
N ARG A 430 -9.48 -2.89 0.90
CA ARG A 430 -9.76 -3.43 -0.43
C ARG A 430 -11.24 -3.28 -0.74
N ARG A 431 -11.56 -3.27 -2.03
CA ARG A 431 -12.93 -3.33 -2.55
C ARG A 431 -13.10 -4.57 -3.43
N ARG A 432 -14.17 -5.34 -3.20
CA ARG A 432 -14.44 -6.57 -3.97
C ARG A 432 -14.73 -6.31 -5.44
N ASP A 433 -15.28 -5.15 -5.78
CA ASP A 433 -15.59 -4.76 -7.15
C ASP A 433 -14.42 -4.10 -7.90
N ARG A 434 -13.31 -3.81 -7.20
CA ARG A 434 -12.02 -3.41 -7.77
C ARG A 434 -10.89 -4.20 -7.11
N PRO A 435 -10.87 -5.52 -7.28
CA PRO A 435 -10.02 -6.42 -6.51
C PRO A 435 -8.53 -6.15 -6.70
N HIS A 436 -8.14 -5.55 -7.84
CA HIS A 436 -6.77 -5.19 -8.17
C HIS A 436 -6.16 -4.05 -7.35
N LEU A 437 -6.95 -3.30 -6.58
CA LEU A 437 -6.49 -2.18 -5.77
C LEU A 437 -6.31 -2.55 -4.30
N LEU A 438 -5.22 -2.07 -3.71
CA LEU A 438 -5.01 -2.05 -2.26
C LEU A 438 -4.74 -0.62 -1.81
N GLU A 439 -5.28 -0.26 -0.65
CA GLU A 439 -5.01 1.01 0.01
C GLU A 439 -4.32 0.81 1.36
N ILE A 440 -3.33 1.66 1.63
CA ILE A 440 -2.75 1.87 2.95
C ILE A 440 -2.57 3.34 3.28
N ARG A 441 -3.09 3.74 4.45
CA ARG A 441 -2.77 5.04 5.05
C ARG A 441 -1.87 4.88 6.27
N ARG A 442 -0.68 5.48 6.22
CA ARG A 442 0.34 5.41 7.29
C ARG A 442 0.06 6.41 8.41
N ALA A 443 -1.03 6.16 9.13
CA ALA A 443 -1.53 7.00 10.21
C ALA A 443 -0.79 6.76 11.55
N GLU A 444 -0.72 7.82 12.36
CA GLU A 444 -0.28 7.85 13.77
C GLU A 444 1.16 7.42 14.09
N GLY A 445 1.51 6.15 13.88
CA GLY A 445 2.75 5.55 14.37
C GLY A 445 3.33 4.52 13.41
N GLY A 446 4.33 3.77 13.88
CA GLY A 446 5.00 2.75 13.10
C GLY A 446 6.25 3.21 12.37
N ILE A 447 6.98 2.26 11.79
CA ILE A 447 8.06 2.53 10.83
C ILE A 447 7.42 3.01 9.52
N ARG A 448 7.35 4.34 9.37
CA ARG A 448 6.63 4.99 8.27
C ARG A 448 7.58 5.51 7.21
N ALA A 449 7.34 5.11 5.96
CA ALA A 449 8.03 5.70 4.81
C ALA A 449 7.58 7.14 4.52
N TRP A 450 6.34 7.47 4.86
CA TRP A 450 5.74 8.79 4.82
C TRP A 450 4.61 8.84 5.86
N ALA A 451 4.27 10.04 6.33
CA ALA A 451 3.17 10.23 7.28
C ALA A 451 1.93 10.72 6.54
N ALA A 452 0.78 10.08 6.78
CA ALA A 452 -0.50 10.60 6.30
C ALA A 452 -0.74 12.00 6.89
N GLU A 453 -1.39 12.87 6.13
CA GLU A 453 -1.80 14.19 6.58
C GLU A 453 -2.81 14.09 7.73
N THR A 454 -2.72 14.99 8.72
CA THR A 454 -3.73 15.07 9.78
C THR A 454 -5.12 15.22 9.15
N GLY A 455 -6.08 14.43 9.63
CA GLY A 455 -7.44 14.36 9.11
C GLY A 455 -7.62 13.34 7.99
N GLU A 456 -6.56 12.79 7.41
CA GLU A 456 -6.61 11.89 6.24
C GLU A 456 -6.19 10.47 6.60
N TYR A 457 -6.54 10.01 7.81
CA TYR A 457 -6.14 8.70 8.34
C TYR A 457 -7.12 7.58 7.99
N TYR A 458 -8.34 7.93 7.62
CA TYR A 458 -9.38 6.97 7.24
C TYR A 458 -9.20 6.61 5.77
N ASN A 459 -9.14 5.31 5.49
CA ASN A 459 -9.01 4.76 4.16
C ASN A 459 -10.17 5.23 3.27
N GLN A 460 -9.92 5.53 2.00
CA GLN A 460 -10.99 5.84 1.05
C GLN A 460 -11.80 4.58 0.70
N LEU A 461 -11.16 3.42 0.56
CA LEU A 461 -11.78 2.22 -0.02
C LEU A 461 -12.81 1.57 0.92
N ASP A 462 -12.61 1.66 2.23
CA ASP A 462 -13.54 1.10 3.23
C ASP A 462 -14.06 2.15 4.24
N GLY A 463 -13.47 3.34 4.28
CA GLY A 463 -13.85 4.42 5.20
C GLY A 463 -13.60 4.14 6.68
N THR A 464 -12.74 3.18 6.98
CA THR A 464 -12.30 2.86 8.34
C THR A 464 -10.93 3.47 8.63
N LEU A 465 -10.57 3.57 9.92
CA LEU A 465 -9.26 4.08 10.32
C LEU A 465 -8.15 3.17 9.77
N GLY A 466 -7.19 3.73 9.04
CA GLY A 466 -6.00 3.03 8.55
C GLY A 466 -4.95 2.83 9.63
N GLY A 467 -3.69 2.74 9.22
CA GLY A 467 -2.54 2.64 10.12
C GLY A 467 -2.29 1.23 10.67
N LEU A 468 -1.73 1.18 11.88
CA LEU A 468 -1.33 -0.08 12.51
C LEU A 468 -2.54 -0.87 13.04
N TRP A 469 -2.48 -2.20 12.94
CA TRP A 469 -3.44 -3.06 13.61
C TRP A 469 -3.45 -2.86 15.13
N ARG A 470 -2.28 -2.59 15.74
CA ARG A 470 -2.17 -2.19 17.15
C ARG A 470 -3.02 -0.97 17.51
N ARG A 471 -3.08 0.04 16.63
CA ARG A 471 -3.90 1.26 16.83
C ARG A 471 -5.39 1.01 16.57
N ASN A 472 -5.71 -0.05 15.86
CA ASN A 472 -7.07 -0.57 15.70
C ASN A 472 -7.46 -1.56 16.81
N GLY A 473 -6.66 -1.69 17.89
CA GLY A 473 -6.95 -2.58 19.02
C GLY A 473 -6.74 -4.07 18.72
N ARG A 474 -6.01 -4.40 17.65
CA ARG A 474 -5.79 -5.77 17.19
C ARG A 474 -4.30 -6.10 16.98
N PRO A 475 -3.43 -5.90 17.98
CA PRO A 475 -2.00 -6.17 17.82
C PRO A 475 -1.70 -7.62 17.37
N PRO A 476 -0.59 -7.86 16.63
CA PRO A 476 -0.23 -9.20 16.11
C PRO A 476 -0.15 -10.29 17.19
N GLN A 477 0.22 -9.92 18.42
CA GLN A 477 0.33 -10.83 19.56
C GLN A 477 -0.98 -11.60 19.85
N LEU A 478 -2.15 -11.03 19.53
CA LEU A 478 -3.44 -11.71 19.69
C LEU A 478 -3.62 -12.90 18.75
N LEU A 479 -2.94 -12.91 17.60
CA LEU A 479 -2.98 -14.02 16.63
C LEU A 479 -1.74 -14.89 16.74
N CYS A 480 -0.55 -14.28 16.72
CA CYS A 480 0.72 -14.99 16.57
C CYS A 480 1.46 -15.20 17.89
N GLY A 481 1.00 -14.62 19.01
CA GLY A 481 1.74 -14.63 20.29
C GLY A 481 3.02 -13.81 20.29
N VAL A 482 3.42 -13.25 19.15
CA VAL A 482 4.53 -12.31 18.97
C VAL A 482 4.10 -11.16 18.07
N GLY A 483 4.79 -10.03 18.16
CA GLY A 483 4.61 -8.90 17.22
C GLY A 483 5.82 -7.98 17.18
N PHE A 484 5.86 -7.14 16.16
CA PHE A 484 7.03 -6.35 15.76
C PHE A 484 7.58 -5.47 16.89
N SER A 485 8.91 -5.51 17.05
CA SER A 485 9.60 -4.95 18.21
C SER A 485 10.89 -4.23 17.86
N GLY A 486 11.63 -4.70 16.86
CA GLY A 486 12.87 -4.06 16.43
C GLY A 486 13.23 -4.40 15.00
N GLN A 487 14.00 -3.52 14.36
CA GLN A 487 14.47 -3.70 12.99
C GLN A 487 15.88 -3.16 12.79
N GLY A 488 16.55 -3.63 11.74
CA GLY A 488 17.86 -3.17 11.33
C GLY A 488 18.04 -3.26 9.81
N LYS A 489 19.29 -3.14 9.35
CA LYS A 489 19.69 -3.53 8.00
C LYS A 489 19.44 -5.03 7.78
N PHE A 490 19.52 -5.47 6.52
CA PHE A 490 19.29 -6.85 6.12
C PHE A 490 20.46 -7.77 6.55
N GLU A 491 20.56 -7.97 7.86
CA GLU A 491 21.54 -8.80 8.55
C GLU A 491 20.82 -9.64 9.59
N GLY A 492 21.31 -10.87 9.80
CA GLY A 492 20.79 -11.82 10.76
C GLY A 492 21.84 -12.25 11.77
N SER A 493 21.34 -12.77 12.88
CA SER A 493 22.09 -13.37 13.97
C SER A 493 21.52 -14.77 14.25
N HIS A 494 21.42 -15.16 15.51
CA HIS A 494 21.10 -16.49 15.97
C HIS A 494 20.07 -16.43 17.12
N TYR A 495 19.52 -17.59 17.46
CA TYR A 495 18.69 -17.78 18.64
C TYR A 495 19.50 -18.41 19.78
N ARG A 496 19.14 -18.08 21.02
CA ARG A 496 19.54 -18.77 22.24
C ARG A 496 18.33 -19.53 22.81
N ALA A 497 18.51 -20.81 23.09
CA ALA A 497 17.47 -21.64 23.69
C ALA A 497 17.16 -21.17 25.12
N MET A 498 15.87 -20.96 25.40
CA MET A 498 15.36 -20.50 26.70
C MET A 498 14.93 -21.71 27.56
N PRO A 499 14.68 -21.53 28.87
CA PRO A 499 14.18 -22.63 29.72
C PRO A 499 12.88 -23.28 29.19
N GLY A 500 12.05 -22.55 28.44
CA GLY A 500 10.86 -23.09 27.79
C GLY A 500 11.14 -24.18 26.74
N ALA A 501 12.37 -24.31 26.26
CA ALA A 501 12.81 -25.38 25.35
C ALA A 501 12.60 -26.79 25.94
N THR A 502 12.55 -26.94 27.26
CA THR A 502 12.28 -28.23 27.92
C THR A 502 10.87 -28.34 28.50
N ASP A 503 9.98 -27.37 28.24
CA ASP A 503 8.58 -27.47 28.65
C ASP A 503 7.93 -28.69 27.96
N PRO A 504 7.34 -29.65 28.70
CA PRO A 504 6.77 -30.86 28.11
C PRO A 504 5.71 -30.61 27.02
N ARG A 505 5.09 -29.42 27.01
CA ARG A 505 4.11 -29.02 25.99
C ARG A 505 4.76 -28.66 24.65
N ALA A 506 6.03 -28.27 24.66
CA ALA A 506 6.73 -27.71 23.50
C ALA A 506 8.07 -28.40 23.18
N ALA A 507 8.62 -29.22 24.08
CA ALA A 507 9.93 -29.86 23.92
C ALA A 507 10.05 -30.67 22.62
N TRP A 508 8.95 -31.27 22.18
CA TRP A 508 8.85 -32.02 20.92
C TRP A 508 9.25 -31.20 19.68
N ILE A 509 9.17 -29.86 19.74
CA ILE A 509 9.59 -28.96 18.66
C ILE A 509 11.09 -29.08 18.41
N LEU A 510 11.88 -29.35 19.45
CA LEU A 510 13.34 -29.44 19.38
C LEU A 510 13.85 -30.89 19.35
N ASP A 511 12.97 -31.89 19.27
CA ASP A 511 13.37 -33.30 19.22
C ASP A 511 14.31 -33.57 18.03
N GLY A 512 15.39 -34.29 18.31
CA GLY A 512 16.40 -34.62 17.31
C GLY A 512 17.33 -33.47 16.89
N THR A 513 17.20 -32.27 17.49
CA THR A 513 18.13 -31.15 17.24
C THR A 513 19.37 -31.19 18.15
N GLY A 514 19.26 -31.81 19.32
CA GLY A 514 20.31 -31.80 20.35
C GLY A 514 20.43 -30.50 21.15
N ILE A 515 19.56 -29.51 20.89
CA ILE A 515 19.57 -28.20 21.55
C ILE A 515 19.06 -28.33 22.99
N VAL A 516 19.81 -27.77 23.94
CA VAL A 516 19.39 -27.61 25.35
C VAL A 516 19.37 -26.13 25.76
N PRO A 517 18.66 -25.75 26.85
CA PRO A 517 18.64 -24.36 27.30
C PRO A 517 20.04 -23.78 27.48
N GLY A 518 20.26 -22.59 26.93
CA GLY A 518 21.56 -21.92 26.89
C GLY A 518 22.31 -22.09 25.57
N ASP A 519 22.04 -23.11 24.77
CA ASP A 519 22.70 -23.29 23.47
C ASP A 519 22.31 -22.20 22.46
N THR A 520 23.23 -21.88 21.56
CA THR A 520 22.98 -21.00 20.41
C THR A 520 22.80 -21.80 19.13
N PHE A 521 21.89 -21.36 18.26
CA PHE A 521 21.62 -22.02 16.98
C PHE A 521 21.08 -21.05 15.93
N GLY A 522 21.19 -21.44 14.64
CA GLY A 522 20.68 -20.64 13.53
C GLY A 522 21.55 -19.45 13.13
N GLY A 523 22.82 -19.39 13.54
CA GLY A 523 23.80 -18.37 13.09
C GLY A 523 24.33 -18.60 11.67
N PHE A 524 23.45 -19.00 10.76
CA PHE A 524 23.72 -19.28 9.35
C PHE A 524 22.45 -19.03 8.53
N GLY A 525 22.58 -18.76 7.23
CA GLY A 525 21.44 -18.73 6.31
C GLY A 525 21.68 -17.89 5.07
N LEU A 526 20.84 -18.10 4.05
CA LEU A 526 20.82 -17.35 2.81
C LEU A 526 20.17 -15.97 2.94
N SER A 527 19.61 -15.62 4.09
CA SER A 527 19.04 -14.28 4.33
C SER A 527 19.80 -13.61 5.46
N GLY A 528 20.62 -12.61 5.14
CA GLY A 528 21.38 -11.85 6.14
C GLY A 528 22.40 -12.65 6.96
N GLY A 529 22.68 -13.92 6.60
CA GLY A 529 23.66 -14.77 7.28
C GLY A 529 23.18 -15.45 8.56
N GLY A 530 21.90 -15.33 8.94
CA GLY A 530 21.39 -15.90 10.20
C GLY A 530 19.86 -15.97 10.28
N ALA A 531 19.33 -16.83 11.15
CA ALA A 531 17.90 -17.14 11.25
C ALA A 531 17.05 -16.08 11.99
N ALA A 532 17.71 -15.14 12.69
CA ALA A 532 17.06 -14.07 13.46
C ALA A 532 17.55 -12.70 12.98
N GLY A 533 16.77 -11.98 12.17
CA GLY A 533 17.31 -10.80 11.50
C GLY A 533 16.31 -9.96 10.72
N PHE A 534 16.83 -8.82 10.29
CA PHE A 534 16.14 -7.73 9.60
C PHE A 534 14.98 -7.10 10.38
N GLU A 535 13.94 -7.87 10.71
CA GLU A 535 12.79 -7.43 11.51
C GLU A 535 12.42 -8.52 12.53
N LEU A 536 12.18 -8.10 13.76
CA LEU A 536 12.17 -8.96 14.95
C LEU A 536 10.86 -8.78 15.75
N ASP A 537 10.19 -9.89 16.04
CA ASP A 537 8.95 -9.93 16.80
C ASP A 537 9.11 -10.58 18.17
N ARG A 538 8.44 -10.04 19.19
CA ARG A 538 8.49 -10.55 20.57
C ARG A 538 7.11 -10.84 21.14
N ALA A 539 7.07 -11.72 22.12
CA ALA A 539 5.95 -11.88 23.02
C ALA A 539 5.80 -10.66 23.93
N ASP A 540 4.54 -10.30 24.17
CA ASP A 540 4.13 -9.24 25.08
C ASP A 540 2.71 -9.54 25.64
N PRO A 541 2.58 -9.92 26.92
CA PRO A 541 1.29 -10.18 27.55
C PRO A 541 0.35 -8.96 27.58
N LEU A 542 0.88 -7.74 27.63
CA LEU A 542 0.06 -6.51 27.61
C LEU A 542 -0.57 -6.25 26.23
N LEU A 543 0.04 -6.80 25.17
CA LEU A 543 -0.50 -6.78 23.82
C LEU A 543 -1.28 -8.05 23.45
N GLY A 544 -1.48 -8.96 24.41
CA GLY A 544 -2.38 -10.10 24.24
C GLY A 544 -1.69 -11.42 23.91
N THR A 545 -0.39 -11.55 24.17
CA THR A 545 0.25 -12.87 24.15
C THR A 545 -0.42 -13.80 25.16
N PRO A 546 -0.85 -15.01 24.76
CA PRO A 546 -1.58 -15.91 25.65
C PRO A 546 -0.77 -16.30 26.91
N PRO A 547 -1.40 -16.41 28.10
CA PRO A 547 -0.70 -16.79 29.34
C PRO A 547 -0.07 -18.18 29.31
N ASN A 548 -0.53 -19.07 28.44
CA ASN A 548 0.02 -20.41 28.26
C ASN A 548 1.17 -20.47 27.25
N ALA A 549 1.56 -19.35 26.64
CA ALA A 549 2.64 -19.30 25.66
C ALA A 549 3.99 -19.70 26.27
N VAL A 550 4.70 -20.55 25.53
CA VAL A 550 6.05 -21.01 25.85
C VAL A 550 7.02 -20.29 24.92
N ILE A 551 7.99 -19.58 25.49
CA ILE A 551 9.11 -19.01 24.75
C ILE A 551 10.21 -20.08 24.71
N LEU A 552 10.42 -20.68 23.53
CA LEU A 552 11.43 -21.72 23.32
C LEU A 552 12.82 -21.14 23.14
N ALA A 553 12.92 -20.01 22.44
CA ALA A 553 14.19 -19.37 22.13
C ALA A 553 14.02 -17.86 21.99
N ARG A 554 15.10 -17.13 22.23
CA ARG A 554 15.17 -15.67 22.08
C ARG A 554 16.44 -15.33 21.31
N SER A 555 16.35 -14.47 20.31
CA SER A 555 17.52 -14.03 19.55
C SER A 555 18.35 -13.01 20.33
N GLU A 556 19.65 -12.96 20.04
CA GLU A 556 20.57 -12.00 20.63
C GLU A 556 21.76 -11.71 19.69
N GLY A 557 22.66 -10.82 20.10
CA GLY A 557 23.85 -10.48 19.30
C GLY A 557 23.51 -9.68 18.03
N HIS A 558 22.43 -8.92 18.05
CA HIS A 558 22.06 -8.01 16.97
C HIS A 558 23.01 -6.82 16.89
N GLN A 559 23.28 -6.37 15.68
CA GLN A 559 24.21 -5.31 15.36
C GLN A 559 23.71 -3.94 15.87
N ASP A 560 24.64 -3.01 16.12
CA ASP A 560 24.36 -1.68 16.68
C ASP A 560 23.41 -0.81 15.85
N HIS A 561 23.13 -1.18 14.60
CA HIS A 561 22.17 -0.48 13.74
C HIS A 561 20.72 -0.91 13.97
N PHE A 562 20.47 -1.94 14.77
CA PHE A 562 19.11 -2.33 15.14
C PHE A 562 18.51 -1.31 16.10
N VAL A 563 17.23 -1.00 15.89
CA VAL A 563 16.49 -0.04 16.69
C VAL A 563 15.14 -0.60 17.10
N THR A 564 14.65 -0.18 18.26
CA THR A 564 13.28 -0.42 18.71
C THR A 564 12.29 0.35 17.84
N VAL A 565 11.16 -0.27 17.55
CA VAL A 565 10.12 0.36 16.72
C VAL A 565 9.40 1.51 17.44
N PRO A 566 8.98 2.58 16.73
CA PRO A 566 8.44 3.80 17.33
C PRO A 566 7.22 3.60 18.24
N GLU A 567 6.36 2.64 17.94
CA GLU A 567 5.14 2.34 18.69
C GLU A 567 5.39 1.67 20.05
N GLU A 568 6.62 1.21 20.30
CA GLU A 568 7.05 0.78 21.64
C GLU A 568 7.61 1.92 22.48
N LEU A 569 7.96 3.05 21.87
CA LEU A 569 8.59 4.18 22.54
C LEU A 569 7.53 5.18 23.03
N LEU A 570 7.61 5.56 24.31
CA LEU A 570 6.90 6.71 24.87
C LEU A 570 7.73 7.98 24.75
N THR A 571 9.05 7.84 24.92
CA THR A 571 10.05 8.89 24.72
C THR A 571 11.28 8.27 24.06
N HIS A 572 12.32 9.05 23.81
CA HIS A 572 13.62 8.54 23.35
C HIS A 572 14.34 7.63 24.37
N LEU A 573 13.85 7.53 25.62
CA LEU A 573 14.48 6.71 26.69
C LEU A 573 13.56 5.63 27.26
N THR A 574 12.24 5.81 27.17
CA THR A 574 11.26 4.98 27.87
C THR A 574 10.35 4.26 26.90
N THR A 575 10.04 3.00 27.22
CA THR A 575 9.15 2.14 26.43
C THR A 575 7.78 2.00 27.11
N VAL A 576 6.79 1.52 26.35
CA VAL A 576 5.45 1.21 26.86
C VAL A 576 5.49 0.07 27.90
N THR A 577 6.42 -0.88 27.75
CA THR A 577 6.54 -2.05 28.63
C THR A 577 7.36 -1.78 29.89
N GLY A 578 8.17 -0.71 29.89
CA GLY A 578 9.14 -0.42 30.94
C GLY A 578 10.48 -1.16 30.79
N GLU A 579 10.62 -2.08 29.83
CA GLU A 579 11.93 -2.61 29.42
C GLU A 579 12.77 -1.51 28.74
N THR A 580 14.11 -1.63 28.74
CA THR A 580 14.92 -0.68 27.97
C THR A 580 14.70 -0.88 26.46
N PRO A 581 14.87 0.15 25.62
CA PRO A 581 14.77 0.00 24.16
C PRO A 581 15.62 -1.17 23.63
N GLU A 582 16.86 -1.30 24.11
CA GLU A 582 17.80 -2.36 23.69
C GLU A 582 17.28 -3.75 24.05
N ALA A 583 16.64 -3.91 25.19
CA ALA A 583 16.06 -5.18 25.61
C ALA A 583 14.94 -5.63 24.66
N LEU A 584 14.21 -4.70 24.04
CA LEU A 584 13.14 -5.00 23.08
C LEU A 584 13.65 -5.46 21.71
N ILE A 585 14.95 -5.34 21.42
CA ILE A 585 15.53 -5.77 20.14
C ILE A 585 15.77 -7.29 20.18
N ARG A 586 14.72 -8.06 19.89
CA ARG A 586 14.76 -9.52 19.88
C ARG A 586 13.59 -10.12 19.09
N ALA A 587 13.88 -11.20 18.37
CA ALA A 587 12.93 -12.19 17.92
C ALA A 587 12.74 -13.27 18.99
N GLU A 588 11.54 -13.83 19.10
CA GLU A 588 11.23 -14.94 20.02
C GLU A 588 10.52 -16.07 19.29
N ILE A 589 11.01 -17.29 19.50
CA ILE A 589 10.32 -18.50 19.05
C ILE A 589 9.29 -18.88 20.13
N VAL A 590 8.01 -18.83 19.76
CA VAL A 590 6.87 -19.00 20.68
C VAL A 590 5.95 -20.11 20.21
N TYR A 591 5.45 -20.89 21.17
CA TYR A 591 4.39 -21.89 20.96
C TYR A 591 3.26 -21.74 21.97
N PHE A 592 2.01 -21.86 21.52
CA PHE A 592 0.87 -22.00 22.42
C PHE A 592 -0.27 -22.80 21.78
N GLU A 593 -1.16 -23.31 22.62
CA GLU A 593 -2.37 -24.02 22.22
C GLU A 593 -3.62 -23.18 22.51
N THR A 594 -4.65 -23.32 21.67
CA THR A 594 -5.97 -22.73 21.90
C THR A 594 -6.91 -23.72 22.57
N ARG A 595 -8.02 -23.20 23.13
CA ARG A 595 -8.97 -24.02 23.90
C ARG A 595 -9.61 -25.16 23.11
N GLN A 596 -9.74 -25.01 21.78
CA GLN A 596 -10.38 -26.00 20.91
C GLN A 596 -9.36 -26.94 20.22
N GLY A 597 -8.13 -27.05 20.76
CA GLY A 597 -7.10 -27.92 20.21
C GLY A 597 -6.34 -27.34 19.01
N GLY A 598 -6.52 -26.05 18.73
CA GLY A 598 -5.68 -25.31 17.78
C GLY A 598 -4.33 -24.99 18.40
N ALA A 599 -3.39 -24.55 17.57
CA ALA A 599 -2.04 -24.23 18.02
C ALA A 599 -1.38 -23.17 17.14
N VAL A 600 -0.46 -22.41 17.72
CA VAL A 600 0.33 -21.42 17.00
C VAL A 600 1.80 -21.64 17.31
N PHE A 601 2.62 -21.69 16.26
CA PHE A 601 4.06 -21.66 16.31
C PHE A 601 4.56 -20.41 15.57
N SER A 602 5.41 -19.62 16.22
CA SER A 602 5.92 -18.36 15.68
C SER A 602 7.44 -18.30 15.80
N THR A 603 8.12 -17.80 14.77
CA THR A 603 9.59 -17.64 14.76
C THR A 603 10.03 -16.20 15.06
N GLY A 604 9.24 -15.22 14.61
CA GLY A 604 9.43 -13.80 14.88
C GLY A 604 10.60 -13.17 14.14
N SER A 605 11.01 -13.70 12.99
CA SER A 605 12.12 -13.20 12.18
C SER A 605 11.89 -13.40 10.69
N ILE A 606 12.15 -12.35 9.90
CA ILE A 606 12.08 -12.43 8.44
C ILE A 606 13.11 -13.40 7.86
N THR A 607 14.29 -13.49 8.46
CA THR A 607 15.40 -14.26 7.89
C THR A 607 15.33 -15.75 8.19
N PHE A 608 14.35 -16.22 8.98
CA PHE A 608 14.24 -17.61 9.44
C PHE A 608 14.22 -18.63 8.30
N CYS A 609 13.36 -18.44 7.30
CA CYS A 609 13.24 -19.37 6.17
C CYS A 609 14.53 -19.45 5.34
N GLY A 610 15.34 -18.38 5.32
CA GLY A 610 16.63 -18.38 4.64
C GLY A 610 17.65 -19.38 5.21
N SER A 611 17.43 -19.88 6.42
CA SER A 611 18.31 -20.85 7.09
C SER A 611 17.92 -22.31 6.83
N LEU A 612 16.77 -22.56 6.19
CA LEU A 612 16.20 -23.91 6.04
C LEU A 612 17.09 -24.84 5.20
N SER A 613 17.63 -24.36 4.08
CA SER A 613 18.44 -25.17 3.15
C SER A 613 19.89 -25.38 3.56
N HIS A 614 20.32 -24.75 4.66
CA HIS A 614 21.72 -24.83 5.11
C HIS A 614 22.17 -26.27 5.35
N ALA A 615 23.43 -26.56 4.99
CA ALA A 615 24.05 -27.89 5.13
C ALA A 615 23.21 -29.02 4.51
N GLY A 616 22.60 -28.78 3.33
CA GLY A 616 21.74 -29.76 2.67
C GLY A 616 20.53 -30.13 3.53
N TYR A 617 19.88 -29.11 4.10
CA TYR A 617 18.70 -29.26 4.96
C TYR A 617 18.92 -30.02 6.28
N ALA A 618 20.16 -30.42 6.60
CA ALA A 618 20.55 -31.14 7.81
C ALA A 618 21.01 -30.17 8.89
N ASN A 619 20.09 -29.34 9.39
CA ASN A 619 20.38 -28.33 10.40
C ASN A 619 19.22 -28.20 11.42
N PRO A 620 19.45 -27.58 12.59
CA PRO A 620 18.43 -27.48 13.63
C PRO A 620 17.19 -26.67 13.25
N ILE A 621 17.31 -25.65 12.39
CA ILE A 621 16.18 -24.83 11.93
C ILE A 621 15.23 -25.67 11.07
N SER A 622 15.79 -26.42 10.12
CA SER A 622 15.07 -27.37 9.28
C SER A 622 14.40 -28.47 10.11
N ARG A 623 15.13 -29.12 11.03
CA ARG A 623 14.55 -30.16 11.91
C ARG A 623 13.41 -29.62 12.78
N MET A 624 13.55 -28.41 13.33
CA MET A 624 12.51 -27.77 14.13
C MET A 624 11.20 -27.59 13.35
N LEU A 625 11.29 -27.03 12.13
CA LEU A 625 10.11 -26.84 11.29
C LEU A 625 9.51 -28.17 10.83
N GLU A 626 10.35 -29.16 10.54
CA GLU A 626 9.91 -30.53 10.20
C GLU A 626 9.07 -31.14 11.33
N ASN A 627 9.50 -31.00 12.58
CA ASN A 627 8.76 -31.45 13.75
C ASN A 627 7.40 -30.74 13.83
N VAL A 628 7.39 -29.40 13.73
CA VAL A 628 6.18 -28.57 13.80
C VAL A 628 5.17 -28.98 12.74
N LEU A 629 5.56 -29.03 11.47
CA LEU A 629 4.62 -29.34 10.39
C LEU A 629 4.17 -30.80 10.41
N THR A 630 5.04 -31.74 10.80
CA THR A 630 4.66 -33.14 11.00
C THR A 630 3.54 -33.29 12.03
N ARG A 631 3.62 -32.55 13.14
CA ARG A 631 2.57 -32.57 14.15
C ARG A 631 1.34 -31.77 13.73
N PHE A 632 1.52 -30.63 13.06
CA PHE A 632 0.40 -29.77 12.68
C PHE A 632 -0.44 -30.32 11.54
N GLN A 633 0.12 -31.16 10.66
CA GLN A 633 -0.65 -31.81 9.59
C GLN A 633 -1.41 -33.07 10.04
N ALA A 634 -1.12 -33.59 11.23
CA ALA A 634 -1.66 -34.84 11.76
C ALA A 634 -3.12 -34.75 12.21
#